data_AF-A0A8H5MXP9-F1
#
_entry.id   AF-A0A8H5MXP9-F1
#
_cell.length_a   1.000
_cell.length_b   1.000
_cell.length_c   1.000
_cell.angle_alpha   90.00
_cell.angle_beta   90.00
_cell.angle_gamma   90.00
#
_symmetry.space_group_name_H-M   'P 1'
#
loop_
_entity.id
_entity.type
_entity.pdbx_description
1 polymer ?
#
loop_
_entity_poly.entity_id
_entity_poly.type
_entity_poly.pdbx_seq_one_letter_code
_entity_poly.pdbx_strand_id
1 'polypeptide(L)'
;MAAVAANNQGTSLDIRVEDFLDDKLQSTSDLEDLDTLIANVELQRNQLQSQLDTAVKELEETRRTADDRQGSLAARIEEFQKLQESIDLRAQIYAASDAPDQAIERLKAPMNKIKAVERAQSYLVLLQDAEKFRAEARSFLPQNPKASLEPYIKLKQHVQKLQGLPGQEGLHLVAYAEAVTASLWDEIKSTMSGELEAVLKQRNWPQIDTHLQMDEEWINCIEKLIDLQKPEIAHTDKLVTLLPFEIMASIFVSEFRFHFLSDKPTSGAQAFGTHCLPWFIALVEKWEDFFRDNLGYLLAEKFRDTAVATNLAYIDPVSAFITSLLPVLKEKTSLVALEAIKSPSFLSSFMSQLMAFDENVRYKFNYDGGHVENGWSGLTAHILDDHFDTWFKAEKDFALERYNTIMESQDARNIDYDYALQGKMKPTYAAVRVTDLLRSVTSQYERVRTFKHKIRFLIGIQLEILDAYHDRLRDSLQAYQSMSTTFGRTLAANKEDLAILEGTGGFEVLCKVIGSADHIVNTLKDWSNEEFFVSLWDELQTRALHRSSQGNNITSTMSYDDVKDRTSTAVGEKHEDGALFDETASAYSMRRKAAQELLVGALVESHNKAFRAYTTRVQWTTVGETAILDELAITPELDEPLRILQRNFDFLIGALSTAVFRRVCREALVKLQDYLWQSVLMRQSFTTYGAAQFRRDGAALVSTIERYIPNGSSVLDNLTEGMRLLSLPVEADETSGLTLKEASDRVFTDNEEARKVLEELHLEGLSPQGARNILQRRVENNENVGW
;
A
#
# COMPACT_ATOMS: atom_id res chain seq x y z
N MET A 1 -18.09 56.51 -52.54
CA MET A 1 -18.66 55.24 -53.03
C MET A 1 -19.53 54.71 -51.89
N ALA A 2 -20.84 54.93 -51.87
CA ALA A 2 -21.89 54.07 -52.48
C ALA A 2 -21.67 52.58 -52.10
N ALA A 3 -22.57 51.85 -51.43
CA ALA A 3 -24.03 51.79 -51.53
C ALA A 3 -24.68 51.29 -50.20
N VAL A 4 -25.80 51.89 -49.75
CA VAL A 4 -27.20 51.39 -49.84
C VAL A 4 -27.46 50.04 -49.15
N ALA A 5 -28.14 50.07 -48.01
CA ALA A 5 -29.13 49.07 -47.61
C ALA A 5 -30.39 49.81 -47.15
N ALA A 6 -31.49 49.52 -47.82
CA ALA A 6 -32.74 50.28 -47.79
C ALA A 6 -33.69 49.84 -46.67
N ASN A 7 -34.29 50.86 -46.06
CA ASN A 7 -35.65 50.97 -45.53
C ASN A 7 -36.61 49.78 -45.74
N ASN A 8 -37.11 49.19 -44.65
CA ASN A 8 -38.32 48.37 -44.65
C ASN A 8 -39.07 48.40 -43.29
N GLN A 9 -39.12 49.55 -42.61
CA GLN A 9 -39.76 49.70 -41.28
C GLN A 9 -41.18 50.30 -41.31
N GLY A 10 -41.69 50.68 -42.48
CA GLY A 10 -42.99 51.39 -42.59
C GLY A 10 -44.24 50.53 -42.37
N THR A 11 -44.17 49.21 -42.49
CA THR A 11 -45.36 48.33 -42.42
C THR A 11 -45.55 47.61 -41.09
N SER A 12 -44.52 47.49 -40.25
CA SER A 12 -44.62 46.70 -39.01
C SER A 12 -45.29 47.45 -37.85
N LEU A 13 -45.34 48.79 -37.90
CA LEU A 13 -45.92 49.61 -36.85
C LEU A 13 -47.45 49.62 -36.92
N ASP A 14 -48.03 49.71 -38.12
CA ASP A 14 -49.49 49.68 -38.30
C ASP A 14 -50.10 48.32 -37.90
N ILE A 15 -49.44 47.20 -38.27
CA ILE A 15 -49.91 45.84 -37.91
C ILE A 15 -49.97 45.64 -36.39
N ARG A 16 -49.01 46.20 -35.64
CA ARG A 16 -48.97 46.07 -34.17
C ARG A 16 -50.07 46.86 -33.46
N VAL A 17 -50.50 47.96 -34.06
CA VAL A 17 -51.59 48.78 -33.50
C VAL A 17 -52.93 48.12 -33.80
N GLU A 18 -53.10 47.55 -35.00
CA GLU A 18 -54.27 46.71 -35.32
C GLU A 18 -54.37 45.50 -34.39
N ASP A 19 -53.31 44.70 -34.23
CA ASP A 19 -53.31 43.53 -33.32
C ASP A 19 -53.63 43.93 -31.86
N PHE A 20 -53.14 45.08 -31.40
CA PHE A 20 -53.39 45.55 -30.04
C PHE A 20 -54.85 45.98 -29.83
N LEU A 21 -55.44 46.64 -30.83
CA LEU A 21 -56.84 47.05 -30.78
C LEU A 21 -57.78 45.83 -30.89
N ASP A 22 -57.44 44.84 -31.73
CA ASP A 22 -58.18 43.58 -31.85
C ASP A 22 -58.07 42.71 -30.57
N ASP A 23 -56.94 42.74 -29.86
CA ASP A 23 -56.78 42.03 -28.58
C ASP A 23 -57.58 42.68 -27.43
N LYS A 24 -57.72 44.01 -27.44
CA LYS A 24 -58.34 44.74 -26.32
C LYS A 24 -59.82 45.07 -26.49
N LEU A 25 -60.37 44.97 -27.70
CA LEU A 25 -61.78 45.26 -27.99
C LEU A 25 -62.48 44.04 -28.61
N GLN A 26 -62.51 42.93 -27.88
CA GLN A 26 -63.04 41.66 -28.36
C GLN A 26 -64.57 41.52 -28.21
N SER A 27 -65.21 42.31 -27.35
CA SER A 27 -66.66 42.25 -27.11
C SER A 27 -67.31 43.62 -26.92
N THR A 28 -68.62 43.74 -27.17
CA THR A 28 -69.35 45.01 -27.10
C THR A 28 -69.42 45.63 -25.69
N SER A 29 -69.14 44.87 -24.64
CA SER A 29 -69.00 45.39 -23.26
C SER A 29 -67.66 46.09 -23.02
N ASP A 30 -66.62 45.77 -23.81
CA ASP A 30 -65.27 46.35 -23.67
C ASP A 30 -65.21 47.80 -24.20
N LEU A 31 -66.27 48.24 -24.88
CA LEU A 31 -66.50 49.65 -25.25
C LEU A 31 -66.79 50.54 -24.02
N GLU A 32 -67.25 49.98 -22.90
CA GLU A 32 -67.45 50.74 -21.65
C GLU A 32 -66.10 51.08 -20.98
N ASP A 33 -65.04 50.30 -21.25
CA ASP A 33 -63.69 50.51 -20.71
C ASP A 33 -62.80 51.39 -21.62
N LEU A 34 -63.33 51.88 -22.75
CA LEU A 34 -62.59 52.66 -23.75
C LEU A 34 -61.94 53.92 -23.16
N ASP A 35 -62.64 54.62 -22.28
CA ASP A 35 -62.13 55.83 -21.61
C ASP A 35 -60.92 55.52 -20.72
N THR A 36 -60.92 54.36 -20.06
CA THR A 36 -59.77 53.92 -19.25
C THR A 36 -58.59 53.47 -20.10
N LEU A 37 -58.87 52.86 -21.26
CA LEU A 37 -57.84 52.45 -22.21
C LEU A 37 -57.18 53.66 -22.87
N ILE A 38 -57.97 54.67 -23.25
CA ILE A 38 -57.48 55.97 -23.73
C ILE A 38 -56.65 56.67 -22.66
N ALA A 39 -57.12 56.70 -21.41
CA ALA A 39 -56.36 57.28 -20.30
C ALA A 39 -55.01 56.57 -20.07
N ASN A 40 -54.96 55.24 -20.20
CA ASN A 40 -53.71 54.46 -20.12
C ASN A 40 -52.78 54.71 -21.30
N VAL A 41 -53.31 54.81 -22.52
CA VAL A 41 -52.52 55.17 -23.71
C VAL A 41 -51.98 56.59 -23.60
N GLU A 42 -52.77 57.54 -23.09
CA GLU A 42 -52.32 58.91 -22.81
C GLU A 42 -51.24 58.94 -21.73
N LEU A 43 -51.39 58.13 -20.67
CA LEU A 43 -50.37 57.99 -19.63
C LEU A 43 -49.07 57.43 -20.21
N GLN A 44 -49.14 56.37 -21.02
CA GLN A 44 -47.98 55.79 -21.70
C GLN A 44 -47.35 56.78 -22.68
N ARG A 45 -48.16 57.52 -23.45
CA ARG A 45 -47.66 58.57 -24.35
C ARG A 45 -46.92 59.66 -23.57
N ASN A 46 -47.47 60.11 -22.44
CA ASN A 46 -46.84 61.13 -21.61
C ASN A 46 -45.54 60.62 -20.95
N GLN A 47 -45.50 59.34 -20.55
CA GLN A 47 -44.28 58.70 -20.05
C GLN A 47 -43.20 58.58 -21.14
N LEU A 48 -43.58 58.13 -22.35
CA LEU A 48 -42.66 58.05 -23.48
C LEU A 48 -42.18 59.43 -23.92
N GLN A 49 -43.04 60.44 -23.89
CA GLN A 49 -42.67 61.84 -24.19
C GLN A 49 -41.67 62.36 -23.15
N SER A 50 -41.90 62.10 -21.86
CA SER A 50 -40.96 62.46 -20.79
C SER A 50 -39.61 61.75 -20.94
N GLN A 51 -39.62 60.46 -21.32
CA GLN A 51 -38.40 59.71 -21.60
C GLN A 51 -37.67 60.24 -22.84
N LEU A 52 -38.39 60.62 -23.89
CA LEU A 52 -37.82 61.22 -25.09
C LEU A 52 -37.21 62.59 -24.78
N ASP A 53 -37.92 63.46 -24.06
CA ASP A 53 -37.43 64.78 -23.66
C ASP A 53 -36.18 64.64 -22.76
N THR A 54 -36.17 63.63 -21.86
CA THR A 54 -34.99 63.31 -21.04
C THR A 54 -33.83 62.83 -21.91
N ALA A 55 -34.08 61.92 -22.85
CA ALA A 55 -33.06 61.41 -23.76
C ALA A 55 -32.50 62.49 -24.71
N VAL A 56 -33.34 63.41 -25.18
CA VAL A 56 -32.91 64.58 -25.98
C VAL A 56 -32.02 65.48 -25.13
N LYS A 57 -32.39 65.73 -23.88
CA LYS A 57 -31.61 66.56 -22.96
C LYS A 57 -30.26 65.93 -22.62
N GLU A 58 -30.22 64.63 -22.34
CA GLU A 58 -28.98 63.88 -22.13
C GLU A 58 -28.11 63.84 -23.39
N LEU A 59 -28.71 63.67 -24.58
CA LEU A 59 -27.98 63.69 -25.84
C LEU A 59 -27.37 65.07 -26.11
N GLU A 60 -28.08 66.15 -25.77
CA GLU A 60 -27.59 67.52 -25.93
C GLU A 60 -26.51 67.88 -24.89
N GLU A 61 -26.62 67.40 -23.65
CA GLU A 61 -25.52 67.45 -22.66
C GLU A 61 -24.30 66.64 -23.10
N THR A 62 -24.52 65.45 -23.66
CA THR A 62 -23.45 64.59 -24.19
C THR A 62 -22.78 65.27 -25.39
N ARG A 63 -23.55 65.94 -26.24
CA ARG A 63 -23.01 66.68 -27.40
C ARG A 63 -22.24 67.91 -26.96
N ARG A 64 -22.74 68.68 -26.00
CA ARG A 64 -21.99 69.80 -25.40
C ARG A 64 -20.71 69.36 -24.73
N THR A 65 -20.74 68.28 -23.95
CA THR A 65 -19.51 67.74 -23.33
C THR A 65 -18.55 67.14 -24.35
N ALA A 66 -19.03 66.60 -25.47
CA ALA A 66 -18.19 66.17 -26.59
C ALA A 66 -17.56 67.37 -27.31
N ASP A 67 -18.31 68.44 -27.59
CA ASP A 67 -17.80 69.67 -28.20
C ASP A 67 -16.81 70.39 -27.27
N ASP A 68 -17.08 70.46 -25.97
CA ASP A 68 -16.17 71.00 -24.95
C ASP A 68 -14.89 70.15 -24.84
N ARG A 69 -15.01 68.82 -24.91
CA ARG A 69 -13.85 67.93 -24.98
C ARG A 69 -13.09 68.10 -26.27
N GLN A 70 -13.74 68.31 -27.41
CA GLN A 70 -13.09 68.56 -28.69
C GLN A 70 -12.37 69.93 -28.69
N GLY A 71 -12.98 70.96 -28.12
CA GLY A 71 -12.35 72.27 -27.91
C GLY A 71 -11.16 72.19 -26.96
N SER A 72 -11.30 71.46 -25.85
CA SER A 72 -10.20 71.17 -24.92
C SER A 72 -9.08 70.37 -25.59
N LEU A 73 -9.41 69.37 -26.40
CA LEU A 73 -8.42 68.57 -27.12
C LEU A 73 -7.70 69.40 -28.18
N ALA A 74 -8.41 70.26 -28.92
CA ALA A 74 -7.82 71.16 -29.90
C ALA A 74 -6.88 72.17 -29.23
N ALA A 75 -7.28 72.76 -28.10
CA ALA A 75 -6.42 73.62 -27.30
C ALA A 75 -5.19 72.86 -26.77
N ARG A 76 -5.37 71.60 -26.34
CA ARG A 76 -4.26 70.73 -25.90
C ARG A 76 -3.31 70.38 -27.05
N ILE A 77 -3.84 70.16 -28.25
CA ILE A 77 -3.06 69.90 -29.46
C ILE A 77 -2.29 71.15 -29.87
N GLU A 78 -2.89 72.34 -29.77
CA GLU A 78 -2.20 73.60 -30.05
C GLU A 78 -1.12 73.90 -29.01
N GLU A 79 -1.39 73.65 -27.71
CA GLU A 79 -0.37 73.69 -26.66
C GLU A 79 0.75 72.68 -26.92
N PHE A 80 0.40 71.47 -27.35
CA PHE A 80 1.37 70.43 -27.66
C PHE A 80 2.21 70.78 -28.88
N GLN A 81 1.62 71.37 -29.93
CA GLN A 81 2.35 71.86 -31.10
C GLN A 81 3.27 73.02 -30.74
N LYS A 82 2.82 73.98 -29.92
CA LYS A 82 3.69 75.05 -29.39
C LYS A 82 4.82 74.49 -28.54
N LEU A 83 4.54 73.46 -27.74
CA LEU A 83 5.56 72.78 -26.95
C LEU A 83 6.55 72.05 -27.86
N GLN A 84 6.07 71.35 -28.89
CA GLN A 84 6.87 70.64 -29.89
C GLN A 84 7.76 71.61 -30.66
N GLU A 85 7.23 72.73 -31.16
CA GLU A 85 8.02 73.79 -31.80
C GLU A 85 9.06 74.37 -30.83
N SER A 86 8.70 74.57 -29.55
CA SER A 86 9.66 75.03 -28.54
C SER A 86 10.74 73.99 -28.26
N ILE A 87 10.40 72.69 -28.31
CA ILE A 87 11.32 71.57 -28.11
C ILE A 87 12.20 71.41 -29.34
N ASP A 88 11.68 71.54 -30.55
CA ASP A 88 12.43 71.43 -31.80
C ASP A 88 13.38 72.63 -31.96
N LEU A 89 12.93 73.83 -31.58
CA LEU A 89 13.77 75.04 -31.54
C LEU A 89 14.84 74.94 -30.45
N ARG A 90 14.51 74.37 -29.29
CA ARG A 90 15.52 74.01 -28.27
C ARG A 90 16.44 72.93 -28.81
N ALA A 91 15.96 71.86 -29.41
CA ALA A 91 16.75 70.74 -29.91
C ALA A 91 17.74 71.20 -31.00
N GLN A 92 17.35 72.14 -31.85
CA GLN A 92 18.27 72.81 -32.78
C GLN A 92 19.32 73.68 -32.08
N ILE A 93 18.97 74.36 -30.98
CA ILE A 93 19.92 75.11 -30.13
C ILE A 93 20.85 74.15 -29.34
N TYR A 94 20.33 73.01 -28.87
CA TYR A 94 21.05 71.95 -28.17
C TYR A 94 22.01 71.21 -29.11
N ALA A 95 21.63 70.95 -30.37
CA ALA A 95 22.49 70.35 -31.39
C ALA A 95 23.62 71.29 -31.86
N ALA A 96 23.50 72.60 -31.60
CA ALA A 96 24.51 73.60 -31.94
C ALA A 96 25.40 74.03 -30.75
N SER A 97 25.22 73.46 -29.55
CA SER A 97 25.95 73.89 -28.34
C SER A 97 26.18 72.75 -27.34
N ASP A 98 27.44 72.35 -27.14
CA ASP A 98 27.92 71.34 -26.16
C ASP A 98 27.80 71.76 -24.67
N ALA A 99 27.15 72.89 -24.37
CA ALA A 99 27.06 73.45 -23.01
C ALA A 99 26.21 72.64 -21.98
N PRO A 100 25.11 71.94 -22.34
CA PRO A 100 24.20 71.35 -21.35
C PRO A 100 24.62 69.97 -20.84
N ASP A 101 25.37 69.18 -21.61
CA ASP A 101 25.90 67.88 -21.13
C ASP A 101 26.92 68.10 -20.00
N GLN A 102 27.72 69.18 -20.07
CA GLN A 102 28.61 69.58 -18.99
C GLN A 102 27.86 70.06 -17.74
N ALA A 103 26.68 70.67 -17.88
CA ALA A 103 25.87 71.12 -16.74
C ALA A 103 25.19 69.95 -16.02
N ILE A 104 24.72 68.94 -16.75
CA ILE A 104 24.14 67.72 -16.18
C ILE A 104 25.22 66.87 -15.50
N GLU A 105 26.42 66.73 -16.09
CA GLU A 105 27.56 66.12 -15.39
C GLU A 105 27.92 66.87 -14.11
N ARG A 106 27.96 68.20 -14.15
CA ARG A 106 28.24 69.04 -12.97
C ARG A 106 27.18 68.92 -11.87
N LEU A 107 25.91 68.68 -12.20
CA LEU A 107 24.81 68.53 -11.24
C LEU A 107 24.60 67.10 -10.74
N LYS A 108 25.05 66.08 -11.50
CA LYS A 108 25.01 64.67 -11.11
C LYS A 108 25.76 64.43 -9.80
N ALA A 109 26.95 65.03 -9.65
CA ALA A 109 27.77 64.87 -8.45
C ALA A 109 27.12 65.50 -7.19
N PRO A 110 26.60 66.75 -7.20
CA PRO A 110 25.80 67.31 -6.12
C PRO A 110 24.52 66.53 -5.81
N MET A 111 23.76 66.09 -6.81
CA MET A 111 22.54 65.29 -6.58
C MET A 111 22.85 63.93 -5.95
N ASN A 112 23.94 63.28 -6.38
CA ASN A 112 24.42 62.06 -5.74
C ASN A 112 24.90 62.33 -4.31
N LYS A 113 25.54 63.48 -4.04
CA LYS A 113 25.88 63.90 -2.67
C LYS A 113 24.65 64.16 -1.81
N ILE A 114 23.60 64.79 -2.33
CA ILE A 114 22.34 65.01 -1.60
C ILE A 114 21.66 63.68 -1.30
N LYS A 115 21.53 62.79 -2.28
CA LYS A 115 21.01 61.43 -2.07
C LYS A 115 21.86 60.63 -1.09
N ALA A 116 23.19 60.80 -1.11
CA ALA A 116 24.08 60.17 -0.14
C ALA A 116 23.91 60.75 1.27
N VAL A 117 23.67 62.06 1.40
CA VAL A 117 23.38 62.72 2.67
C VAL A 117 22.00 62.33 3.22
N GLU A 118 20.97 62.25 2.38
CA GLU A 118 19.64 61.76 2.77
C GLU A 118 19.70 60.30 3.22
N ARG A 119 20.44 59.44 2.50
CA ARG A 119 20.70 58.06 2.94
C ARG A 119 21.51 58.00 4.23
N ALA A 120 22.54 58.84 4.39
CA ALA A 120 23.33 58.91 5.62
C ALA A 120 22.51 59.42 6.81
N GLN A 121 21.55 60.32 6.57
CA GLN A 121 20.60 60.76 7.58
C GLN A 121 19.66 59.62 7.98
N SER A 122 19.08 58.90 7.03
CA SER A 122 18.27 57.70 7.32
C SER A 122 19.09 56.62 8.04
N TYR A 123 20.37 56.45 7.68
CA TYR A 123 21.32 55.55 8.35
C TYR A 123 21.54 55.93 9.82
N LEU A 124 21.76 57.21 10.10
CA LEU A 124 21.94 57.71 11.47
C LEU A 124 20.67 57.58 12.30
N VAL A 125 19.49 57.82 11.71
CA VAL A 125 18.20 57.64 12.39
C VAL A 125 17.96 56.17 12.75
N LEU A 126 18.25 55.24 11.84
CA LEU A 126 18.12 53.80 12.10
C LEU A 126 19.06 53.29 13.19
N LEU A 127 20.33 53.73 13.18
CA LEU A 127 21.27 53.43 14.26
C LEU A 127 20.83 54.04 15.59
N GLN A 128 20.33 55.27 15.55
CA GLN A 128 19.81 55.95 16.73
C GLN A 128 18.59 55.22 17.30
N ASP A 129 17.66 54.77 16.47
CA ASP A 129 16.50 54.00 16.90
C ASP A 129 16.89 52.62 17.45
N ALA A 130 17.84 51.93 16.81
CA ALA A 130 18.35 50.65 17.30
C ALA A 130 19.05 50.78 18.67
N GLU A 131 19.93 51.77 18.84
CA GLU A 131 20.58 52.04 20.13
C GLU A 131 19.61 52.59 21.17
N LYS A 132 18.60 53.36 20.77
CA LYS A 132 17.54 53.83 21.67
C LYS A 132 16.73 52.67 22.21
N PHE A 133 16.23 51.77 21.35
CA PHE A 133 15.48 50.59 21.80
C PHE A 133 16.35 49.65 22.64
N ARG A 134 17.64 49.52 22.31
CA ARG A 134 18.60 48.78 23.14
C ARG A 134 18.78 49.41 24.52
N ALA A 135 18.97 50.73 24.59
CA ALA A 135 19.14 51.45 25.85
C ALA A 135 17.86 51.41 26.70
N GLU A 136 16.69 51.57 26.08
CA GLU A 136 15.39 51.42 26.73
C GLU A 136 15.21 49.99 27.27
N ALA A 137 15.47 48.95 26.48
CA ALA A 137 15.41 47.56 26.94
C ALA A 137 16.34 47.31 28.13
N ARG A 138 17.59 47.79 28.07
CA ARG A 138 18.56 47.66 29.17
C ARG A 138 18.18 48.43 30.41
N SER A 139 17.49 49.57 30.29
CA SER A 139 17.05 50.35 31.45
C SER A 139 16.04 49.60 32.33
N PHE A 140 15.32 48.63 31.75
CA PHE A 140 14.39 47.78 32.46
C PHE A 140 15.04 46.51 33.05
N LEU A 141 16.28 46.18 32.66
CA LEU A 141 17.01 45.04 33.21
C LEU A 141 17.88 45.48 34.41
N PRO A 142 17.95 44.70 35.51
CA PRO A 142 17.25 43.44 35.77
C PRO A 142 15.88 43.60 36.48
N GLN A 143 15.47 44.81 36.86
CA GLN A 143 14.34 44.99 37.80
C GLN A 143 12.95 44.69 37.21
N ASN A 144 12.73 44.89 35.91
CA ASN A 144 11.47 44.59 35.23
C ASN A 144 11.68 43.98 33.84
N PRO A 145 12.03 42.68 33.74
CA PRO A 145 12.32 42.04 32.47
C PRO A 145 11.11 41.99 31.52
N LYS A 146 9.86 41.93 32.01
CA LYS A 146 8.66 41.99 31.14
C LYS A 146 8.58 43.31 30.37
N ALA A 147 8.94 44.43 31.00
CA ALA A 147 8.97 45.73 30.34
C ALA A 147 10.08 45.83 29.27
N SER A 148 11.16 45.05 29.39
CA SER A 148 12.24 45.01 28.39
C SER A 148 11.86 44.29 27.08
N LEU A 149 10.78 43.48 27.10
CA LEU A 149 10.30 42.75 25.93
C LEU A 149 9.69 43.66 24.86
N GLU A 150 9.00 44.74 25.25
CA GLU A 150 8.33 45.63 24.30
C GLU A 150 9.34 46.38 23.40
N PRO A 151 10.40 47.01 23.93
CA PRO A 151 11.46 47.59 23.09
C PRO A 151 12.19 46.55 22.23
N TYR A 152 12.40 45.33 22.75
CA TYR A 152 13.01 44.23 21.98
C TYR A 152 12.14 43.79 20.79
N ILE A 153 10.82 43.62 20.98
CA ILE A 153 9.89 43.26 19.90
C ILE A 153 9.87 44.35 18.83
N LYS A 154 9.86 45.64 19.23
CA LYS A 154 9.94 46.77 18.29
C LYS A 154 11.24 46.74 17.48
N LEU A 155 12.38 46.49 18.14
CA LEU A 155 13.68 46.35 17.47
C LEU A 155 13.67 45.18 16.45
N LYS A 156 13.15 44.01 16.84
CA LYS A 156 13.06 42.83 15.96
C LYS A 156 12.16 43.09 14.75
N GLN A 157 11.02 43.74 14.93
CA GLN A 157 10.14 44.15 13.83
C GLN A 157 10.82 45.15 12.88
N HIS A 158 11.62 46.08 13.41
CA HIS A 158 12.42 46.99 12.60
C HIS A 158 13.48 46.25 11.77
N VAL A 159 14.18 45.27 12.36
CA VAL A 159 15.16 44.43 11.64
C VAL A 159 14.49 43.62 10.52
N GLN A 160 13.33 43.00 10.77
CA GLN A 160 12.58 42.26 9.74
C GLN A 160 12.14 43.16 8.58
N LYS A 161 11.70 44.39 8.84
CA LYS A 161 11.37 45.36 7.80
C LYS A 161 12.59 45.77 6.97
N LEU A 162 13.78 45.80 7.57
CA LEU A 162 15.03 46.13 6.89
C LEU A 162 15.51 44.99 5.98
N GLN A 163 15.29 43.74 6.37
CA GLN A 163 15.62 42.56 5.55
C GLN A 163 14.78 42.48 4.25
N GLY A 164 13.59 43.09 4.22
CA GLY A 164 12.70 43.09 3.05
C GLY A 164 13.03 44.14 1.97
N LEU A 165 14.03 45.00 2.16
CA LEU A 165 14.39 46.08 1.21
C LEU A 165 15.47 45.62 0.21
N PRO A 166 15.26 45.75 -1.11
CA PRO A 166 16.25 45.35 -2.11
C PRO A 166 17.41 46.36 -2.23
N GLY A 167 18.65 45.94 -1.98
CA GLY A 167 19.87 46.72 -2.27
C GLY A 167 21.14 46.21 -1.56
N GLN A 168 22.23 46.01 -2.31
CA GLN A 168 23.50 45.46 -1.80
C GLN A 168 24.30 46.40 -0.87
N GLU A 169 23.90 47.65 -0.68
CA GLU A 169 24.62 48.64 0.16
C GLU A 169 24.15 48.67 1.64
N GLY A 170 23.09 47.93 1.99
CA GLY A 170 22.51 47.85 3.35
C GLY A 170 22.98 46.66 4.22
N LEU A 171 23.83 45.79 3.68
CA LEU A 171 24.25 44.53 4.34
C LEU A 171 24.91 44.75 5.71
N HIS A 172 25.74 45.77 5.87
CA HIS A 172 26.41 46.06 7.15
C HIS A 172 25.45 46.67 8.19
N LEU A 173 24.43 47.41 7.77
CA LEU A 173 23.41 47.96 8.67
C LEU A 173 22.50 46.84 9.19
N VAL A 174 22.03 45.99 8.28
CA VAL A 174 21.21 44.82 8.62
C VAL A 174 22.02 43.91 9.54
N ALA A 175 23.27 43.60 9.21
CA ALA A 175 24.14 42.79 10.05
C ALA A 175 24.42 43.42 11.44
N TYR A 176 24.61 44.74 11.51
CA TYR A 176 24.77 45.42 12.80
C TYR A 176 23.49 45.37 13.64
N ALA A 177 22.34 45.69 13.04
CA ALA A 177 21.06 45.67 13.74
C ALA A 177 20.67 44.25 14.18
N GLU A 178 20.98 43.23 13.36
CA GLU A 178 20.87 41.81 13.72
C GLU A 178 21.80 41.46 14.88
N ALA A 179 23.07 41.86 14.84
CA ALA A 179 24.03 41.61 15.92
C ALA A 179 23.62 42.30 17.23
N VAL A 180 23.11 43.53 17.17
CA VAL A 180 22.57 44.25 18.34
C VAL A 180 21.33 43.56 18.88
N THR A 181 20.44 43.09 18.01
CA THR A 181 19.22 42.37 18.39
C THR A 181 19.56 41.01 19.01
N ALA A 182 20.52 40.28 18.46
CA ALA A 182 21.00 39.01 19.00
C ALA A 182 21.72 39.20 20.35
N SER A 183 22.60 40.20 20.47
CA SER A 183 23.24 40.53 21.75
C SER A 183 22.24 40.93 22.81
N LEU A 184 21.21 41.71 22.46
CA LEU A 184 20.15 42.10 23.39
C LEU A 184 19.30 40.89 23.79
N TRP A 185 18.99 40.00 22.84
CA TRP A 185 18.32 38.74 23.11
C TRP A 185 19.09 37.87 24.10
N ASP A 186 20.40 37.68 23.89
CA ASP A 186 21.24 36.89 24.78
C ASP A 186 21.31 37.50 26.19
N GLU A 187 21.37 38.84 26.31
CA GLU A 187 21.33 39.56 27.59
C GLU A 187 19.99 39.37 28.32
N ILE A 188 18.86 39.54 27.63
CA ILE A 188 17.52 39.35 28.21
C ILE A 188 17.32 37.88 28.61
N LYS A 189 17.68 36.94 27.70
CA LYS A 189 17.63 35.50 27.94
C LYS A 189 18.46 35.13 29.17
N SER A 190 19.73 35.53 29.24
CA SER A 190 20.61 35.22 30.37
C SER A 190 20.08 35.78 31.69
N THR A 191 19.49 36.98 31.67
CA THR A 191 18.94 37.60 32.89
C THR A 191 17.69 36.85 33.38
N MET A 192 16.72 36.60 32.49
CA MET A 192 15.48 35.89 32.82
C MET A 192 15.73 34.41 33.18
N SER A 193 16.67 33.75 32.50
CA SER A 193 17.09 32.38 32.86
C SER A 193 17.73 32.35 34.25
N GLY A 194 18.56 33.34 34.58
CA GLY A 194 19.16 33.47 35.92
C GLY A 194 18.13 33.69 37.03
N GLU A 195 17.05 34.43 36.78
CA GLU A 195 15.92 34.57 37.73
C GLU A 195 15.27 33.21 38.02
N LEU A 196 14.94 32.44 36.98
CA LEU A 196 14.36 31.11 37.16
C LEU A 196 15.32 30.18 37.90
N GLU A 197 16.61 30.15 37.56
CA GLU A 197 17.60 29.35 38.27
C GLU A 197 17.71 29.71 39.77
N ALA A 198 17.60 30.99 40.11
CA ALA A 198 17.62 31.43 41.49
C ALA A 198 16.39 30.91 42.25
N VAL A 199 15.19 30.97 41.64
CA VAL A 199 13.95 30.41 42.22
C VAL A 199 14.07 28.90 42.38
N LEU A 200 14.55 28.19 41.35
CA LEU A 200 14.74 26.73 41.40
C LEU A 200 15.69 26.33 42.55
N LYS A 201 16.79 27.07 42.75
CA LYS A 201 17.72 26.84 43.88
C LYS A 201 17.07 27.10 45.23
N GLN A 202 16.30 28.17 45.38
CA GLN A 202 15.59 28.48 46.63
C GLN A 202 14.56 27.41 47.01
N ARG A 203 13.92 26.80 46.02
CA ARG A 203 12.89 25.76 46.21
C ARG A 203 13.49 24.34 46.24
N ASN A 204 14.82 24.21 46.22
CA ASN A 204 15.54 22.92 46.19
C ASN A 204 15.15 22.01 45.01
N TRP A 205 14.81 22.57 43.84
CA TRP A 205 14.55 21.76 42.65
C TRP A 205 15.79 20.92 42.28
N PRO A 206 15.66 19.61 41.99
CA PRO A 206 14.43 18.82 41.83
C PRO A 206 14.05 17.96 43.06
N GLN A 207 14.57 18.25 44.26
CA GLN A 207 14.27 17.53 45.51
C GLN A 207 12.97 18.03 46.17
N ILE A 208 11.92 18.17 45.38
CA ILE A 208 10.59 18.58 45.84
C ILE A 208 9.60 17.41 45.77
N ASP A 209 8.49 17.53 46.50
CA ASP A 209 7.35 16.62 46.36
C ASP A 209 6.69 16.82 44.99
N THR A 210 6.36 15.73 44.30
CA THR A 210 5.71 15.74 42.99
C THR A 210 4.28 16.27 43.05
N HIS A 211 3.65 16.30 44.23
CA HIS A 211 2.32 16.89 44.44
C HIS A 211 2.35 18.37 44.83
N LEU A 212 3.53 18.99 44.89
CA LEU A 212 3.67 20.40 45.25
C LEU A 212 3.08 21.31 44.16
N GLN A 213 2.34 22.32 44.58
CA GLN A 213 1.86 23.37 43.69
C GLN A 213 2.90 24.48 43.57
N MET A 214 3.19 24.90 42.33
CA MET A 214 4.07 26.03 42.04
C MET A 214 3.44 27.32 42.55
N ASP A 215 4.25 28.14 43.20
CA ASP A 215 3.83 29.47 43.64
C ASP A 215 3.78 30.46 42.48
N GLU A 216 3.12 31.61 42.70
CA GLU A 216 2.99 32.65 41.69
C GLU A 216 4.35 33.19 41.22
N GLU A 217 5.37 33.23 42.10
CA GLU A 217 6.72 33.70 41.76
C GLU A 217 7.38 32.78 40.72
N TRP A 218 7.30 31.46 40.92
CA TRP A 218 7.82 30.47 39.99
C TRP A 218 7.08 30.50 38.66
N ILE A 219 5.75 30.51 38.69
CA ILE A 219 4.92 30.58 37.48
C ILE A 219 5.22 31.85 36.68
N ASN A 220 5.37 33.00 37.35
CA ASN A 220 5.72 34.27 36.69
C ASN A 220 7.08 34.22 36.00
N CYS A 221 8.08 33.53 36.57
CA CYS A 221 9.38 33.37 35.93
C CYS A 221 9.30 32.51 34.67
N ILE A 222 8.51 31.43 34.71
CA ILE A 222 8.24 30.58 33.55
C ILE A 222 7.49 31.37 32.47
N GLU A 223 6.46 32.12 32.86
CA GLU A 223 5.66 32.94 31.95
C GLU A 223 6.51 33.98 31.20
N LYS A 224 7.43 34.67 31.90
CA LYS A 224 8.37 35.64 31.29
C LYS A 224 9.20 35.01 30.16
N LEU A 225 9.74 33.82 30.42
CA LEU A 225 10.57 33.10 29.45
C LEU A 225 9.76 32.60 28.24
N ILE A 226 8.51 32.19 28.45
CA ILE A 226 7.60 31.83 27.35
C ILE A 226 7.29 33.07 26.50
N ASP A 227 6.94 34.20 27.14
CA ASP A 227 6.63 35.44 26.42
C ASP A 227 7.85 35.95 25.63
N LEU A 228 9.06 35.74 26.16
CA LEU A 228 10.31 36.00 25.44
C LEU A 228 10.43 35.13 24.17
N GLN A 229 10.13 33.84 24.25
CA GLN A 229 10.25 32.89 23.13
C GLN A 229 9.13 32.93 22.09
N LYS A 230 7.96 33.49 22.40
CA LYS A 230 6.82 33.55 21.45
C LYS A 230 7.21 34.03 20.04
N PRO A 231 8.00 35.12 19.88
CA PRO A 231 8.41 35.59 18.57
C PRO A 231 9.46 34.68 17.90
N GLU A 232 10.13 33.78 18.60
CA GLU A 232 11.04 32.79 17.98
C GLU A 232 10.24 31.62 17.40
N ILE A 233 9.28 31.12 18.19
CA ILE A 233 8.39 30.02 17.81
C ILE A 233 7.50 30.41 16.61
N ALA A 234 7.00 31.64 16.58
CA ALA A 234 6.13 32.11 15.48
C ALA A 234 6.85 32.27 14.13
N HIS A 235 8.18 32.36 14.10
CA HIS A 235 8.95 32.66 12.89
C HIS A 235 9.87 31.50 12.45
N THR A 236 9.80 30.36 13.13
CA THR A 236 10.67 29.21 12.87
C THR A 236 9.83 27.99 12.50
N ASP A 237 10.13 27.38 11.36
CA ASP A 237 9.43 26.16 10.90
C ASP A 237 9.93 24.89 11.63
N LYS A 238 11.02 24.99 12.39
CA LYS A 238 11.61 23.89 13.17
C LYS A 238 11.08 23.91 14.60
N LEU A 239 10.99 22.73 15.20
CA LEU A 239 10.69 22.58 16.61
C LEU A 239 11.82 23.20 17.47
N VAL A 240 11.46 24.15 18.34
CA VAL A 240 12.36 24.82 19.28
C VAL A 240 12.04 24.37 20.70
N THR A 241 13.04 24.07 21.51
CA THR A 241 12.82 23.70 22.92
C THR A 241 12.37 24.92 23.72
N LEU A 242 11.37 24.75 24.60
CA LEU A 242 10.96 25.81 25.52
C LEU A 242 12.05 26.06 26.59
N LEU A 243 12.54 27.30 26.69
CA LEU A 243 13.57 27.75 27.63
C LEU A 243 13.26 27.39 29.09
N PRO A 244 12.04 27.56 29.62
CA PRO A 244 11.75 27.14 30.99
C PRO A 244 12.05 25.66 31.22
N PHE A 245 11.69 24.81 30.25
CA PHE A 245 11.90 23.37 30.31
C PHE A 245 13.36 22.99 30.06
N GLU A 246 14.10 23.75 29.25
CA GLU A 246 15.56 23.58 29.10
C GLU A 246 16.28 23.83 30.44
N ILE A 247 15.92 24.91 31.15
CA ILE A 247 16.51 25.27 32.44
C ILE A 247 16.12 24.24 33.51
N MET A 248 14.85 23.89 33.61
CA MET A 248 14.38 22.89 34.58
C MET A 248 14.97 21.50 34.31
N ALA A 249 15.18 21.14 33.04
CA ALA A 249 15.79 19.87 32.66
C ALA A 249 17.32 19.85 32.81
N SER A 250 17.99 21.00 32.93
CA SER A 250 19.46 21.08 32.99
C SER A 250 20.11 20.21 34.08
N ILE A 251 19.46 20.08 35.24
CA ILE A 251 19.91 19.21 36.33
C ILE A 251 19.85 17.74 35.93
N PHE A 252 18.76 17.31 35.30
CA PHE A 252 18.60 15.94 34.82
C PHE A 252 19.51 15.63 33.63
N VAL A 253 19.77 16.61 32.75
CA VAL A 253 20.76 16.49 31.68
C VAL A 253 22.17 16.32 32.26
N SER A 254 22.49 17.02 33.35
CA SER A 254 23.77 16.90 34.05
C SER A 254 23.91 15.53 34.74
N GLU A 255 22.85 15.06 35.42
CA GLU A 255 22.78 13.71 35.97
C GLU A 255 22.93 12.65 34.88
N PHE A 256 22.21 12.81 33.77
CA PHE A 256 22.29 11.91 32.62
C PHE A 256 23.72 11.84 32.08
N ARG A 257 24.36 13.00 31.87
CA ARG A 257 25.76 13.05 31.42
C ARG A 257 26.69 12.35 32.39
N PHE A 258 26.52 12.58 33.69
CA PHE A 258 27.32 11.93 34.72
C PHE A 258 27.08 10.42 34.81
N HIS A 259 25.87 9.92 34.54
CA HIS A 259 25.54 8.50 34.65
C HIS A 259 25.79 7.70 33.36
N PHE A 260 25.63 8.31 32.19
CA PHE A 260 25.59 7.59 30.91
C PHE A 260 26.60 8.09 29.86
N LEU A 261 27.24 9.23 30.08
CA LEU A 261 28.27 9.81 29.18
C LEU A 261 29.64 9.97 29.87
N SER A 262 29.82 9.37 31.04
CA SER A 262 31.08 9.40 31.80
C SER A 262 31.77 8.04 31.82
N ASP A 263 32.93 7.90 32.46
CA ASP A 263 33.65 6.61 32.61
C ASP A 263 33.00 5.61 33.59
N LYS A 264 31.69 5.72 33.83
CA LYS A 264 30.94 4.75 34.64
C LYS A 264 30.60 3.48 33.86
N PRO A 265 30.42 2.34 34.55
CA PRO A 265 29.95 1.09 33.93
C PRO A 265 28.60 1.23 33.21
N THR A 266 27.72 2.10 33.73
CA THR A 266 26.40 2.41 33.15
C THR A 266 26.47 3.16 31.81
N SER A 267 27.65 3.68 31.46
CA SER A 267 27.89 4.37 30.19
C SER A 267 28.31 3.43 29.07
N GLY A 268 28.58 2.15 29.34
CA GLY A 268 28.87 1.17 28.30
C GLY A 268 27.70 1.00 27.32
N ALA A 269 27.98 0.73 26.05
CA ALA A 269 26.94 0.59 25.04
C ALA A 269 25.92 -0.51 25.36
N GLN A 270 26.37 -1.62 25.96
CA GLN A 270 25.48 -2.72 26.37
C GLN A 270 24.49 -2.33 27.48
N ALA A 271 24.81 -1.33 28.30
CA ALA A 271 23.95 -0.84 29.38
C ALA A 271 22.89 0.16 28.88
N PHE A 272 22.95 0.57 27.61
CA PHE A 272 22.06 1.59 27.05
C PHE A 272 20.58 1.16 27.13
N GLY A 273 20.24 -0.01 26.61
CA GLY A 273 18.86 -0.51 26.63
C GLY A 273 18.32 -0.81 28.03
N THR A 274 19.17 -1.31 28.93
CA THR A 274 18.73 -1.79 30.26
C THR A 274 18.69 -0.71 31.32
N HIS A 275 19.52 0.34 31.20
CA HIS A 275 19.62 1.40 32.21
C HIS A 275 19.28 2.79 31.65
N CYS A 276 19.78 3.15 30.47
CA CYS A 276 19.61 4.50 29.93
C CYS A 276 18.17 4.79 29.49
N LEU A 277 17.56 3.90 28.68
CA LEU A 277 16.19 4.09 28.20
C LEU A 277 15.15 4.02 29.34
N PRO A 278 15.21 3.04 30.27
CA PRO A 278 14.26 2.99 31.39
C PRO A 278 14.42 4.17 32.35
N TRP A 279 15.64 4.69 32.55
CA TRP A 279 15.84 5.90 33.35
C TRP A 279 15.12 7.11 32.77
N PHE A 280 15.17 7.29 31.44
CA PHE A 280 14.46 8.38 30.76
C PHE A 280 12.95 8.26 30.97
N ILE A 281 12.40 7.06 30.72
CA ILE A 281 10.97 6.78 30.87
C ILE A 281 10.51 7.02 32.31
N ALA A 282 11.23 6.49 33.30
CA ALA A 282 10.91 6.67 34.72
C ALA A 282 11.02 8.13 35.17
N LEU A 283 11.96 8.90 34.61
CA LEU A 283 12.09 10.32 34.89
C LEU A 283 10.87 11.10 34.40
N VAL A 284 10.42 10.85 33.17
CA VAL A 284 9.24 11.52 32.61
C VAL A 284 8.00 11.14 33.41
N GLU A 285 7.79 9.85 33.70
CA GLU A 285 6.68 9.36 34.52
C GLU A 285 6.63 10.03 35.90
N LYS A 286 7.78 10.17 36.55
CA LYS A 286 7.86 10.77 37.88
C LYS A 286 7.34 12.22 37.88
N TRP A 287 7.57 12.97 36.82
CA TRP A 287 7.28 14.40 36.75
C TRP A 287 6.07 14.76 35.89
N GLU A 288 5.37 13.78 35.32
CA GLU A 288 4.29 14.04 34.37
C GLU A 288 3.13 14.82 35.00
N ASP A 289 2.62 14.34 36.13
CA ASP A 289 1.50 14.95 36.85
C ASP A 289 1.90 16.34 37.37
N PHE A 290 3.09 16.44 37.97
CA PHE A 290 3.63 17.71 38.46
C PHE A 290 3.62 18.80 37.38
N PHE A 291 4.08 18.48 36.16
CA PHE A 291 4.11 19.46 35.07
C PHE A 291 2.71 19.75 34.50
N ARG A 292 1.86 18.73 34.31
CA ARG A 292 0.50 18.93 33.79
C ARG A 292 -0.35 19.78 34.73
N ASP A 293 -0.31 19.49 36.03
CA ASP A 293 -1.11 20.19 37.04
C ASP A 293 -0.69 21.65 37.22
N ASN A 294 0.61 21.92 37.18
CA ASN A 294 1.13 23.27 37.43
C ASN A 294 1.25 24.16 36.20
N LEU A 295 1.53 23.60 35.02
CA LEU A 295 1.85 24.39 33.82
C LEU A 295 0.89 24.16 32.66
N GLY A 296 0.01 23.15 32.72
CA GLY A 296 -0.90 22.82 31.62
C GLY A 296 -1.81 23.99 31.24
N TYR A 297 -2.42 24.66 32.22
CA TYR A 297 -3.28 25.81 31.97
C TYR A 297 -2.50 27.00 31.38
N LEU A 298 -1.28 27.24 31.86
CA LEU A 298 -0.44 28.36 31.44
C LEU A 298 -0.04 28.23 29.96
N LEU A 299 0.45 27.05 29.56
CA LEU A 299 0.84 26.81 28.17
C LEU A 299 -0.36 26.86 27.23
N ALA A 300 -1.48 26.24 27.62
CA ALA A 300 -2.71 26.25 26.84
C ALA A 300 -3.27 27.67 26.64
N GLU A 301 -3.20 28.54 27.65
CA GLU A 301 -3.61 29.93 27.52
C GLU A 301 -2.65 30.73 26.62
N LYS A 302 -1.34 30.55 26.79
CA LYS A 302 -0.33 31.36 26.09
C LYS A 302 -0.23 31.07 24.59
N PHE A 303 -0.53 29.85 24.16
CA PHE A 303 -0.42 29.44 22.77
C PHE A 303 -1.77 29.33 22.04
N ARG A 304 -2.91 29.55 22.73
CA ARG A 304 -4.28 29.43 22.15
C ARG A 304 -4.47 30.18 20.84
N ASP A 305 -4.00 31.42 20.77
CA ASP A 305 -4.21 32.32 19.63
C ASP A 305 -3.01 32.33 18.65
N THR A 306 -2.17 31.29 18.68
CA THR A 306 -0.97 31.19 17.84
C THR A 306 -1.08 30.08 16.80
N ALA A 307 -0.25 30.13 15.75
CA ALA A 307 -0.20 29.09 14.72
C ALA A 307 0.18 27.70 15.27
N VAL A 308 0.74 27.64 16.48
CA VAL A 308 1.16 26.40 17.15
C VAL A 308 0.12 25.89 18.17
N ALA A 309 -1.11 26.40 18.14
CA ALA A 309 -2.20 26.04 19.06
C ALA A 309 -2.67 24.56 19.00
N THR A 310 -2.15 23.76 18.07
CA THR A 310 -2.38 22.30 18.00
C THR A 310 -1.12 21.48 18.24
N ASN A 311 0.03 22.12 18.45
CA ASN A 311 1.31 21.45 18.60
C ASN A 311 1.53 21.04 20.06
N LEU A 312 1.47 19.73 20.33
CA LEU A 312 1.60 19.19 21.68
C LEU A 312 2.96 19.49 22.31
N ALA A 313 4.04 19.58 21.53
CA ALA A 313 5.36 19.90 22.04
C ALA A 313 5.45 21.30 22.71
N TYR A 314 4.48 22.19 22.45
CA TYR A 314 4.39 23.50 23.09
C TYR A 314 3.24 23.63 24.09
N ILE A 315 2.14 22.90 23.90
CA ILE A 315 0.92 23.02 24.71
C ILE A 315 0.93 22.07 25.90
N ASP A 316 1.50 20.88 25.70
CA ASP A 316 1.61 19.88 26.75
C ASP A 316 2.96 20.02 27.48
N PRO A 317 2.95 20.35 28.79
CA PRO A 317 4.17 20.47 29.59
C PRO A 317 5.06 19.23 29.55
N VAL A 318 4.46 18.03 29.49
CA VAL A 318 5.22 16.77 29.46
C VAL A 318 5.91 16.60 28.11
N SER A 319 5.22 16.90 27.02
CA SER A 319 5.81 16.91 25.68
C SER A 319 6.93 17.96 25.55
N ALA A 320 6.79 19.13 26.18
CA ALA A 320 7.85 20.13 26.24
C ALA A 320 9.08 19.63 27.05
N PHE A 321 8.85 18.91 28.15
CA PHE A 321 9.89 18.28 28.95
C PHE A 321 10.62 17.15 28.21
N ILE A 322 9.88 16.28 27.51
CA ILE A 322 10.46 15.24 26.65
C ILE A 322 11.34 15.90 25.57
N THR A 323 10.82 16.96 24.93
CA THR A 323 11.54 17.72 23.89
C THR A 323 12.85 18.31 24.42
N SER A 324 12.90 18.75 25.69
CA SER A 324 14.14 19.29 26.29
C SER A 324 15.15 18.21 26.68
N LEU A 325 14.72 16.99 27.00
CA LEU A 325 15.60 15.87 27.33
C LEU A 325 16.10 15.10 26.09
N LEU A 326 15.35 15.08 24.99
CA LEU A 326 15.70 14.33 23.78
C LEU A 326 17.10 14.65 23.20
N PRO A 327 17.60 15.90 23.19
CA PRO A 327 18.93 16.21 22.66
C PRO A 327 20.06 15.42 23.32
N VAL A 328 20.07 15.28 24.65
CA VAL A 328 21.14 14.52 25.34
C VAL A 328 21.00 13.02 25.10
N LEU A 329 19.76 12.54 24.96
CA LEU A 329 19.52 11.15 24.61
C LEU A 329 19.97 10.86 23.17
N LYS A 330 19.69 11.76 22.20
CA LYS A 330 20.18 11.66 20.81
C LYS A 330 21.70 11.62 20.74
N GLU A 331 22.39 12.44 21.54
CA GLU A 331 23.85 12.41 21.66
C GLU A 331 24.33 11.01 22.09
N LYS A 332 23.77 10.47 23.17
CA LYS A 332 24.11 9.13 23.66
C LYS A 332 23.78 8.03 22.64
N THR A 333 22.61 8.06 22.04
CA THR A 333 22.17 7.09 21.04
C THR A 333 23.13 7.05 19.85
N SER A 334 23.58 8.21 19.37
CA SER A 334 24.53 8.31 18.26
C SER A 334 25.88 7.68 18.63
N LEU A 335 26.38 7.88 19.85
CA LEU A 335 27.61 7.24 20.33
C LEU A 335 27.48 5.72 20.43
N VAL A 336 26.34 5.23 20.94
CA VAL A 336 26.07 3.79 21.03
C VAL A 336 25.94 3.17 19.64
N ALA A 337 25.32 3.87 18.69
CA ALA A 337 25.20 3.42 17.31
C ALA A 337 26.56 3.18 16.65
N LEU A 338 27.55 4.07 16.87
CA LEU A 338 28.92 3.91 16.35
C LEU A 338 29.64 2.66 16.89
N GLU A 339 29.27 2.17 18.06
CA GLU A 339 29.75 0.89 18.59
C GLU A 339 28.93 -0.28 18.06
N ALA A 340 27.60 -0.12 18.00
CA ALA A 340 26.66 -1.11 17.52
C ALA A 340 26.95 -1.56 16.09
N ILE A 341 27.27 -0.63 15.18
CA ILE A 341 27.61 -0.96 13.78
C ILE A 341 28.81 -1.91 13.62
N LYS A 342 29.66 -2.06 14.65
CA LYS A 342 30.80 -2.98 14.62
C LYS A 342 30.41 -4.44 14.92
N SER A 343 29.24 -4.66 15.50
CA SER A 343 28.73 -5.97 15.91
C SER A 343 27.29 -6.16 15.41
N PRO A 344 27.07 -6.96 14.35
CA PRO A 344 25.74 -7.16 13.76
C PRO A 344 24.65 -7.58 14.75
N SER A 345 24.98 -8.48 15.68
CA SER A 345 24.01 -8.97 16.69
C SER A 345 23.65 -7.89 17.70
N PHE A 346 24.62 -7.07 18.10
CA PHE A 346 24.37 -5.94 18.99
C PHE A 346 23.54 -4.86 18.26
N LEU A 347 23.85 -4.56 17.00
CA LEU A 347 23.09 -3.62 16.17
C LEU A 347 21.61 -4.02 16.08
N SER A 348 21.31 -5.28 15.75
CA SER A 348 19.93 -5.78 15.69
C SER A 348 19.19 -5.56 17.01
N SER A 349 19.80 -5.99 18.13
CA SER A 349 19.20 -5.82 19.46
C SER A 349 19.01 -4.34 19.87
N PHE A 350 19.96 -3.48 19.50
CA PHE A 350 19.93 -2.04 19.74
C PHE A 350 18.77 -1.37 18.98
N MET A 351 18.59 -1.73 17.70
CA MET A 351 17.48 -1.23 16.89
C MET A 351 16.12 -1.67 17.45
N SER A 352 15.97 -2.93 17.87
CA SER A 352 14.73 -3.41 18.50
C SER A 352 14.42 -2.68 19.81
N GLN A 353 15.45 -2.37 20.61
CA GLN A 353 15.32 -1.58 21.85
C GLN A 353 14.90 -0.14 21.58
N LEU A 354 15.50 0.51 20.56
CA LEU A 354 15.12 1.87 20.16
C LEU A 354 13.68 1.94 19.66
N MET A 355 13.26 0.99 18.83
CA MET A 355 11.87 0.94 18.35
C MET A 355 10.88 0.76 19.51
N ALA A 356 11.22 -0.05 20.53
CA ALA A 356 10.40 -0.22 21.72
C ALA A 356 10.32 1.04 22.57
N PHE A 357 11.44 1.75 22.71
CA PHE A 357 11.46 3.05 23.37
C PHE A 357 10.61 4.09 22.62
N ASP A 358 10.76 4.19 21.31
CA ASP A 358 10.02 5.15 20.48
C ASP A 358 8.51 4.91 20.52
N GLU A 359 8.07 3.65 20.56
CA GLU A 359 6.66 3.30 20.78
C GLU A 359 6.20 3.66 22.19
N ASN A 360 6.98 3.33 23.23
CA ASN A 360 6.63 3.64 24.61
C ASN A 360 6.44 5.14 24.81
N VAL A 361 7.38 5.97 24.34
CA VAL A 361 7.28 7.44 24.45
C VAL A 361 6.02 7.96 23.73
N ARG A 362 5.70 7.44 22.54
CA ARG A 362 4.50 7.83 21.79
C ARG A 362 3.22 7.44 22.50
N TYR A 363 3.07 6.18 22.90
CA TYR A 363 1.81 5.68 23.47
C TYR A 363 1.60 6.10 24.92
N LYS A 364 2.67 6.11 25.72
CA LYS A 364 2.56 6.42 27.16
C LYS A 364 2.36 7.91 27.41
N PHE A 365 3.08 8.76 26.68
CA PHE A 365 3.05 10.22 26.90
C PHE A 365 2.29 10.99 25.81
N ASN A 366 1.72 10.30 24.81
CA ASN A 366 1.09 10.91 23.63
C ASN A 366 2.03 11.89 22.88
N TYR A 367 3.33 11.59 22.87
CA TYR A 367 4.33 12.49 22.29
C TYR A 367 4.37 12.38 20.76
N ASP A 368 4.08 13.49 20.07
CA ASP A 368 4.03 13.57 18.61
C ASP A 368 5.19 14.37 17.99
N GLY A 369 6.12 14.87 18.80
CA GLY A 369 7.25 15.68 18.32
C GLY A 369 6.82 16.99 17.66
N GLY A 370 5.60 17.45 17.92
CA GLY A 370 5.01 18.66 17.35
C GLY A 370 4.46 18.51 15.93
N HIS A 371 4.27 17.28 15.45
CA HIS A 371 3.69 16.99 14.14
C HIS A 371 2.42 16.15 14.27
N VAL A 372 1.25 16.78 14.16
CA VAL A 372 -0.05 16.10 14.35
C VAL A 372 -0.29 14.99 13.32
N GLU A 373 0.08 15.21 12.05
CA GLU A 373 -0.20 14.27 10.97
C GLU A 373 0.79 13.09 10.93
N ASN A 374 2.09 13.36 11.09
CA ASN A 374 3.14 12.34 10.94
C ASN A 374 3.62 11.76 12.29
N GLY A 375 3.35 12.46 13.40
CA GLY A 375 3.87 12.15 14.73
C GLY A 375 5.39 12.22 14.83
N TRP A 376 5.91 11.81 15.98
CA TRP A 376 7.35 11.84 16.24
C TRP A 376 8.07 10.71 15.50
N SER A 377 9.07 11.04 14.67
CA SER A 377 9.82 10.05 13.89
C SER A 377 10.61 9.05 14.75
N GLY A 378 10.91 9.39 16.01
CA GLY A 378 11.65 8.54 16.93
C GLY A 378 13.17 8.66 16.82
N LEU A 379 13.88 8.09 17.79
CA LEU A 379 15.33 7.94 17.74
C LEU A 379 15.77 6.91 16.71
N THR A 380 14.92 5.93 16.42
CA THR A 380 15.14 4.91 15.40
C THR A 380 15.35 5.57 14.04
N ALA A 381 14.47 6.49 13.62
CA ALA A 381 14.59 7.17 12.34
C ALA A 381 15.91 7.96 12.23
N HIS A 382 16.30 8.66 13.31
CA HIS A 382 17.56 9.41 13.38
C HIS A 382 18.80 8.53 13.13
N ILE A 383 18.81 7.30 13.65
CA ILE A 383 19.92 6.36 13.40
C ILE A 383 19.85 5.75 12.00
N LEU A 384 18.64 5.45 11.52
CA LEU A 384 18.45 4.86 10.20
C LEU A 384 18.84 5.82 9.06
N ASP A 385 18.76 7.13 9.25
CA ASP A 385 19.17 8.10 8.22
C ASP A 385 20.65 7.90 7.79
N ASP A 386 21.54 7.54 8.72
CA ASP A 386 22.97 7.35 8.45
C ASP A 386 23.41 5.87 8.38
N HIS A 387 22.69 4.96 9.04
CA HIS A 387 23.14 3.58 9.28
C HIS A 387 22.18 2.50 8.80
N PHE A 388 21.15 2.85 8.01
CA PHE A 388 20.19 1.87 7.48
C PHE A 388 20.87 0.75 6.68
N ASP A 389 21.78 1.05 5.76
CA ASP A 389 22.38 0.03 4.89
C ASP A 389 23.17 -1.03 5.68
N THR A 390 23.87 -0.61 6.74
CA THR A 390 24.62 -1.51 7.64
C THR A 390 23.67 -2.43 8.41
N TRP A 391 22.59 -1.86 8.97
CA TRP A 391 21.57 -2.64 9.68
C TRP A 391 20.83 -3.59 8.73
N PHE A 392 20.39 -3.08 7.58
CA PHE A 392 19.72 -3.87 6.55
C PHE A 392 20.57 -5.06 6.10
N LYS A 393 21.87 -4.87 5.88
CA LYS A 393 22.78 -5.96 5.54
C LYS A 393 22.87 -7.01 6.65
N ALA A 394 23.01 -6.57 7.91
CA ALA A 394 23.05 -7.49 9.06
C ALA A 394 21.77 -8.33 9.15
N GLU A 395 20.59 -7.70 9.08
CA GLU A 395 19.31 -8.41 9.11
C GLU A 395 19.13 -9.36 7.93
N LYS A 396 19.56 -8.95 6.73
CA LYS A 396 19.55 -9.81 5.54
C LYS A 396 20.43 -11.05 5.74
N ASP A 397 21.65 -10.86 6.21
CA ASP A 397 22.60 -11.97 6.44
C ASP A 397 22.04 -12.94 7.49
N PHE A 398 21.46 -12.44 8.59
CA PHE A 398 20.81 -13.28 9.60
C PHE A 398 19.60 -14.05 9.06
N ALA A 399 18.75 -13.40 8.27
CA ALA A 399 17.56 -14.02 7.71
C ALA A 399 17.94 -15.13 6.70
N LEU A 400 18.94 -14.89 5.86
CA LEU A 400 19.45 -15.88 4.90
C LEU A 400 20.18 -17.04 5.59
N GLU A 401 20.98 -16.78 6.63
CA GLU A 401 21.61 -17.83 7.43
C GLU A 401 20.55 -18.72 8.11
N ARG A 402 19.51 -18.10 8.66
CA ARG A 402 18.38 -18.83 9.28
C ARG A 402 17.62 -19.64 8.24
N TYR A 403 17.38 -19.09 7.05
CA TYR A 403 16.78 -19.82 5.93
C TYR A 403 17.61 -21.05 5.55
N ASN A 404 18.93 -20.89 5.38
CA ASN A 404 19.82 -22.01 5.06
C ASN A 404 19.81 -23.09 6.16
N THR A 405 19.82 -22.68 7.42
CA THR A 405 19.71 -23.61 8.56
C THR A 405 18.40 -24.42 8.52
N ILE A 406 17.27 -23.77 8.19
CA ILE A 406 15.98 -24.47 8.01
C ILE A 406 16.06 -25.45 6.84
N MET A 407 16.73 -25.06 5.76
CA MET A 407 16.87 -25.85 4.54
C MET A 407 17.77 -27.08 4.68
N GLU A 408 18.75 -27.03 5.58
CA GLU A 408 19.72 -28.09 5.91
C GLU A 408 19.22 -29.06 6.98
N SER A 409 18.13 -28.74 7.68
CA SER A 409 17.61 -29.63 8.72
C SER A 409 17.14 -30.97 8.14
N GLN A 410 17.38 -32.06 8.89
CA GLN A 410 17.11 -33.43 8.42
C GLN A 410 15.62 -33.66 8.10
N ASP A 411 14.75 -33.01 8.86
CA ASP A 411 13.29 -33.08 8.75
C ASP A 411 12.70 -32.04 7.78
N ALA A 412 13.48 -31.08 7.29
CA ALA A 412 13.01 -29.98 6.44
C ALA A 412 12.16 -30.47 5.26
N ARG A 413 12.58 -31.58 4.66
CA ARG A 413 11.96 -32.15 3.46
C ARG A 413 10.77 -33.04 3.76
N ASN A 414 10.46 -33.35 5.02
CA ASN A 414 9.38 -34.27 5.36
C ASN A 414 8.03 -33.55 5.39
N ILE A 415 6.97 -34.27 5.01
CA ILE A 415 5.59 -33.78 5.12
C ILE A 415 5.23 -33.74 6.60
N ASP A 416 4.72 -32.60 7.06
CA ASP A 416 4.18 -32.44 8.40
C ASP A 416 2.73 -32.93 8.42
N TYR A 417 2.55 -34.21 8.73
CA TYR A 417 1.22 -34.82 8.81
C TYR A 417 0.40 -34.30 9.99
N ASP A 418 1.03 -33.70 11.01
CA ASP A 418 0.37 -33.19 12.21
C ASP A 418 -0.05 -31.71 12.08
N TYR A 419 0.41 -31.02 11.03
CA TYR A 419 0.15 -29.60 10.79
C TYR A 419 -1.34 -29.20 10.83
N ALA A 420 -2.22 -30.03 10.30
CA ALA A 420 -3.64 -29.72 10.17
C ALA A 420 -4.54 -30.93 10.43
N LEU A 421 -5.85 -30.73 10.60
CA LEU A 421 -6.80 -31.84 10.67
C LEU A 421 -6.88 -32.63 9.35
N GLN A 422 -7.45 -33.83 9.41
CA GLN A 422 -7.66 -34.68 8.23
C GLN A 422 -8.48 -33.94 7.16
N GLY A 423 -8.11 -34.12 5.89
CA GLY A 423 -8.78 -33.49 4.75
C GLY A 423 -8.29 -32.07 4.42
N LYS A 424 -7.33 -31.52 5.18
CA LYS A 424 -6.57 -30.32 4.81
C LYS A 424 -5.22 -30.69 4.19
N MET A 425 -4.70 -29.78 3.36
CA MET A 425 -3.41 -29.94 2.69
C MET A 425 -2.27 -29.94 3.72
N LYS A 426 -1.27 -30.83 3.55
CA LYS A 426 -0.13 -30.97 4.46
C LYS A 426 1.13 -30.36 3.85
N PRO A 427 1.70 -29.28 4.44
CA PRO A 427 2.98 -28.74 4.01
C PRO A 427 4.16 -29.58 4.47
N THR A 428 5.37 -29.19 4.06
CA THR A 428 6.61 -29.68 4.67
C THR A 428 6.97 -28.89 5.92
N TYR A 429 7.76 -29.46 6.83
CA TYR A 429 8.31 -28.71 7.98
C TYR A 429 9.11 -27.48 7.54
N ALA A 430 9.82 -27.57 6.41
CA ALA A 430 10.50 -26.42 5.82
C ALA A 430 9.53 -25.29 5.47
N ALA A 431 8.40 -25.58 4.83
CA ALA A 431 7.44 -24.54 4.43
C ALA A 431 6.90 -23.77 5.65
N VAL A 432 6.57 -24.49 6.72
CA VAL A 432 6.08 -23.89 7.98
C VAL A 432 7.16 -23.02 8.62
N ARG A 433 8.38 -23.54 8.78
CA ARG A 433 9.50 -22.79 9.37
C ARG A 433 9.92 -21.58 8.52
N VAL A 434 9.82 -21.66 7.19
CA VAL A 434 10.05 -20.52 6.29
C VAL A 434 8.98 -19.45 6.52
N THR A 435 7.70 -19.82 6.65
CA THR A 435 6.66 -18.83 6.97
C THR A 435 6.85 -18.20 8.36
N ASP A 436 7.34 -18.95 9.34
CA ASP A 436 7.68 -18.42 10.66
C ASP A 436 8.87 -17.45 10.61
N LEU A 437 9.90 -17.78 9.83
CA LEU A 437 11.04 -16.88 9.58
C LEU A 437 10.58 -15.58 8.93
N LEU A 438 9.76 -15.67 7.88
CA LEU A 438 9.23 -14.50 7.20
C LEU A 438 8.38 -13.63 8.14
N ARG A 439 7.58 -14.24 9.04
CA ARG A 439 6.85 -13.50 10.08
C ARG A 439 7.79 -12.79 11.06
N SER A 440 8.89 -13.44 11.44
CA SER A 440 9.93 -12.80 12.25
C SER A 440 10.56 -11.62 11.52
N VAL A 441 10.83 -11.73 10.22
CA VAL A 441 11.32 -10.60 9.40
C VAL A 441 10.31 -9.47 9.38
N THR A 442 9.02 -9.75 9.14
CA THR A 442 7.94 -8.74 9.17
C THR A 442 7.92 -7.96 10.48
N SER A 443 8.00 -8.65 11.61
CA SER A 443 8.00 -8.00 12.94
C SER A 443 9.15 -7.01 13.17
N GLN A 444 10.26 -7.15 12.44
CA GLN A 444 11.39 -6.21 12.55
C GLN A 444 11.13 -4.90 11.82
N TYR A 445 10.57 -4.95 10.61
CA TYR A 445 10.41 -3.75 9.77
C TYR A 445 9.02 -3.13 9.83
N GLU A 446 8.00 -3.81 10.35
CA GLU A 446 6.66 -3.24 10.52
C GLU A 446 6.67 -1.96 11.38
N ARG A 447 7.59 -1.93 12.36
CA ARG A 447 7.78 -0.86 13.35
C ARG A 447 8.58 0.32 12.80
N VAL A 448 9.28 0.13 11.67
CA VAL A 448 10.04 1.20 11.01
C VAL A 448 9.08 2.17 10.36
N ARG A 449 9.16 3.47 10.65
CA ARG A 449 8.21 4.46 10.10
C ARG A 449 8.45 4.79 8.63
N THR A 450 9.70 4.78 8.17
CA THR A 450 10.07 5.21 6.82
C THR A 450 9.66 4.17 5.76
N PHE A 451 8.76 4.54 4.86
CA PHE A 451 8.30 3.69 3.75
C PHE A 451 9.43 3.09 2.90
N LYS A 452 10.43 3.92 2.53
CA LYS A 452 11.61 3.50 1.76
C LYS A 452 12.30 2.30 2.42
N HIS A 453 12.41 2.31 3.74
CA HIS A 453 13.02 1.26 4.53
C HIS A 453 12.14 0.01 4.57
N LYS A 454 10.82 0.14 4.78
CA LYS A 454 9.87 -0.97 4.73
C LYS A 454 9.93 -1.72 3.40
N ILE A 455 9.88 -1.00 2.27
CA ILE A 455 9.95 -1.60 0.93
C ILE A 455 11.30 -2.30 0.69
N ARG A 456 12.41 -1.74 1.18
CA ARG A 456 13.73 -2.40 1.08
C ARG A 456 13.75 -3.73 1.83
N PHE A 457 13.15 -3.82 3.01
CA PHE A 457 13.02 -5.07 3.77
C PHE A 457 12.12 -6.09 3.06
N LEU A 458 10.93 -5.66 2.64
CA LEU A 458 10.00 -6.49 1.89
C LEU A 458 10.68 -7.13 0.68
N ILE A 459 11.30 -6.33 -0.18
CA ILE A 459 11.82 -6.83 -1.47
C ILE A 459 13.21 -7.45 -1.32
N GLY A 460 14.06 -6.87 -0.49
CA GLY A 460 15.46 -7.27 -0.36
C GLY A 460 15.71 -8.40 0.64
N ILE A 461 14.70 -8.80 1.42
CA ILE A 461 14.78 -9.93 2.36
C ILE A 461 13.57 -10.86 2.17
N GLN A 462 12.35 -10.37 2.41
CA GLN A 462 11.16 -11.25 2.47
C GLN A 462 10.87 -11.91 1.11
N LEU A 463 10.82 -11.14 0.02
CA LEU A 463 10.63 -11.68 -1.33
C LEU A 463 11.83 -12.51 -1.78
N GLU A 464 13.06 -12.15 -1.40
CA GLU A 464 14.25 -12.93 -1.76
C GLU A 464 14.24 -14.33 -1.13
N ILE A 465 13.78 -14.47 0.12
CA ILE A 465 13.59 -15.77 0.77
C ILE A 465 12.46 -16.56 0.08
N LEU A 466 11.37 -15.90 -0.30
CA LEU A 466 10.27 -16.51 -1.04
C LEU A 466 10.73 -16.99 -2.43
N ASP A 467 11.53 -16.20 -3.14
CA ASP A 467 12.12 -16.56 -4.44
C ASP A 467 13.07 -17.76 -4.27
N ALA A 468 13.95 -17.73 -3.28
CA ALA A 468 14.88 -18.84 -2.99
C ALA A 468 14.15 -20.14 -2.65
N TYR A 469 13.04 -20.06 -1.90
CA TYR A 469 12.24 -21.24 -1.58
C TYR A 469 11.43 -21.74 -2.81
N HIS A 470 10.95 -20.83 -3.65
CA HIS A 470 10.27 -21.19 -4.90
C HIS A 470 11.20 -21.93 -5.85
N ASP A 471 12.43 -21.44 -5.99
CA ASP A 471 13.49 -22.06 -6.79
C ASP A 471 13.82 -23.46 -6.28
N ARG A 472 13.88 -23.67 -4.96
CA ARG A 472 14.04 -25.01 -4.41
C ARG A 472 12.89 -25.95 -4.77
N LEU A 473 11.65 -25.47 -4.74
CA LEU A 473 10.48 -26.27 -5.14
C LEU A 473 10.51 -26.57 -6.65
N ARG A 474 10.97 -25.62 -7.47
CA ARG A 474 11.21 -25.82 -8.91
C ARG A 474 12.25 -26.91 -9.14
N ASP A 475 13.39 -26.84 -8.48
CA ASP A 475 14.50 -27.76 -8.67
C ASP A 475 14.11 -29.18 -8.23
N SER A 476 13.35 -29.31 -7.13
CA SER A 476 12.75 -30.59 -6.70
C SER A 476 11.84 -31.18 -7.78
N LEU A 477 11.01 -30.35 -8.42
CA LEU A 477 10.11 -30.80 -9.48
C LEU A 477 10.86 -31.19 -10.76
N GLN A 478 11.87 -30.42 -11.15
CA GLN A 478 12.72 -30.72 -12.30
C GLN A 478 13.53 -32.00 -12.09
N ALA A 479 14.07 -32.22 -10.88
CA ALA A 479 14.74 -33.46 -10.52
C ALA A 479 13.80 -34.66 -10.69
N TYR A 480 12.57 -34.58 -10.16
CA TYR A 480 11.55 -35.62 -10.36
C TYR A 480 11.27 -35.88 -11.85
N GLN A 481 11.04 -34.84 -12.65
CA GLN A 481 10.78 -34.99 -14.08
C GLN A 481 11.95 -35.65 -14.82
N SER A 482 13.18 -35.23 -14.52
CA SER A 482 14.37 -35.81 -15.13
C SER A 482 14.45 -37.31 -14.84
N MET A 483 14.24 -37.73 -13.59
CA MET A 483 14.34 -39.13 -13.18
C MET A 483 13.13 -39.98 -13.63
N SER A 484 11.97 -39.37 -13.87
CA SER A 484 10.76 -40.09 -14.25
C SER A 484 10.71 -40.46 -15.74
N THR A 485 11.35 -39.67 -16.62
CA THR A 485 11.33 -39.94 -18.08
C THR A 485 12.14 -41.19 -18.46
N THR A 486 11.73 -41.91 -19.51
CA THR A 486 12.45 -43.11 -19.99
C THR A 486 13.91 -42.83 -20.32
N PHE A 487 14.19 -41.68 -20.95
CA PHE A 487 15.55 -41.24 -21.28
C PHE A 487 16.36 -40.85 -20.03
N GLY A 488 15.72 -40.22 -19.04
CA GLY A 488 16.37 -39.91 -17.78
C GLY A 488 16.57 -41.11 -16.85
N ARG A 489 15.68 -42.11 -16.86
CA ARG A 489 15.90 -43.40 -16.19
C ARG A 489 17.12 -44.14 -16.73
N THR A 490 17.45 -43.95 -18.02
CA THR A 490 18.65 -44.55 -18.64
C THR A 490 19.93 -43.73 -18.43
N LEU A 491 19.82 -42.43 -18.14
CA LEU A 491 20.95 -41.53 -17.89
C LEU A 491 21.19 -41.25 -16.40
N ALA A 492 20.25 -41.62 -15.52
CA ALA A 492 20.38 -41.45 -14.08
C ALA A 492 21.62 -42.22 -13.59
N ALA A 493 22.59 -41.47 -13.06
CA ALA A 493 23.90 -42.00 -12.68
C ALA A 493 23.84 -42.99 -11.50
N ASN A 494 22.77 -42.98 -10.70
CA ASN A 494 22.64 -43.75 -9.46
C ASN A 494 21.37 -44.60 -9.44
N LYS A 495 21.52 -45.92 -9.26
CA LYS A 495 20.40 -46.87 -9.08
C LYS A 495 19.63 -46.64 -7.76
N GLU A 496 20.29 -46.10 -6.74
CA GLU A 496 19.70 -45.81 -5.44
C GLU A 496 18.65 -44.69 -5.52
N ASP A 497 18.91 -43.64 -6.30
CA ASP A 497 17.98 -42.51 -6.46
C ASP A 497 16.70 -42.92 -7.21
N LEU A 498 16.81 -43.85 -8.16
CA LEU A 498 15.63 -44.42 -8.83
C LEU A 498 14.78 -45.29 -7.89
N ALA A 499 15.41 -45.99 -6.94
CA ALA A 499 14.70 -46.79 -5.94
C ALA A 499 13.87 -45.93 -4.99
N ILE A 500 14.31 -44.69 -4.70
CA ILE A 500 13.56 -43.72 -3.88
C ILE A 500 12.25 -43.32 -4.56
N LEU A 501 12.18 -43.33 -5.89
CA LEU A 501 10.96 -42.98 -6.64
C LEU A 501 10.01 -44.16 -6.85
N GLU A 502 10.39 -45.37 -6.46
CA GLU A 502 9.52 -46.54 -6.58
C GLU A 502 8.36 -46.51 -5.57
N GLY A 503 7.25 -47.16 -5.93
CA GLY A 503 6.07 -47.23 -5.07
C GLY A 503 5.43 -45.85 -4.85
N THR A 504 5.37 -45.39 -3.60
CA THR A 504 4.78 -44.11 -3.20
C THR A 504 5.78 -42.96 -3.13
N GLY A 505 7.09 -43.23 -3.29
CA GLY A 505 8.11 -42.19 -3.14
C GLY A 505 8.02 -41.07 -4.19
N GLY A 506 7.65 -41.40 -5.44
CA GLY A 506 7.34 -40.40 -6.45
C GLY A 506 6.14 -39.50 -6.08
N PHE A 507 5.11 -40.07 -5.44
CA PHE A 507 3.98 -39.29 -4.94
C PHE A 507 4.39 -38.40 -3.78
N GLU A 508 5.28 -38.88 -2.92
CA GLU A 508 5.78 -38.12 -1.78
C GLU A 508 6.53 -36.87 -2.21
N VAL A 509 7.42 -36.96 -3.20
CA VAL A 509 8.13 -35.80 -3.76
C VAL A 509 7.15 -34.76 -4.32
N LEU A 510 6.13 -35.21 -5.07
CA LEU A 510 5.13 -34.32 -5.65
C LEU A 510 4.22 -33.71 -4.57
N CYS A 511 3.76 -34.48 -3.60
CA CYS A 511 2.96 -34.00 -2.48
C CYS A 511 3.72 -32.98 -1.62
N LYS A 512 5.03 -33.15 -1.41
CA LYS A 512 5.88 -32.15 -0.73
C LYS A 512 5.83 -30.80 -1.45
N VAL A 513 5.94 -30.79 -2.78
CA VAL A 513 5.89 -29.56 -3.57
C VAL A 513 4.48 -28.96 -3.56
N ILE A 514 3.44 -29.78 -3.78
CA ILE A 514 2.03 -29.34 -3.79
C ILE A 514 1.66 -28.72 -2.46
N GLY A 515 1.92 -29.43 -1.35
CA GLY A 515 1.55 -29.00 -0.01
C GLY A 515 2.29 -27.75 0.45
N SER A 516 3.60 -27.68 0.16
CA SER A 516 4.41 -26.51 0.50
C SER A 516 3.99 -25.28 -0.30
N ALA A 517 3.74 -25.43 -1.60
CA ALA A 517 3.30 -24.31 -2.43
C ALA A 517 1.88 -23.84 -2.06
N ASP A 518 0.97 -24.75 -1.74
CA ASP A 518 -0.38 -24.39 -1.25
C ASP A 518 -0.33 -23.61 0.06
N HIS A 519 0.50 -24.04 1.00
CA HIS A 519 0.71 -23.36 2.28
C HIS A 519 1.22 -21.93 2.10
N ILE A 520 2.23 -21.73 1.26
CA ILE A 520 2.75 -20.40 0.95
C ILE A 520 1.67 -19.53 0.28
N VAL A 521 0.94 -20.05 -0.70
CA VAL A 521 -0.14 -19.30 -1.37
C VAL A 521 -1.21 -18.85 -0.38
N ASN A 522 -1.68 -19.75 0.49
CA ASN A 522 -2.69 -19.39 1.47
C ASN A 522 -2.15 -18.38 2.49
N THR A 523 -0.91 -18.56 2.95
CA THR A 523 -0.26 -17.61 3.88
C THR A 523 -0.12 -16.22 3.26
N LEU A 524 0.32 -16.11 2.00
CA LEU A 524 0.46 -14.82 1.30
C LEU A 524 -0.89 -14.15 1.07
N LYS A 525 -1.95 -14.92 0.81
CA LYS A 525 -3.32 -14.39 0.72
C LYS A 525 -3.81 -13.87 2.05
N ASP A 526 -3.54 -14.59 3.13
CA ASP A 526 -3.91 -14.14 4.49
C ASP A 526 -3.16 -12.85 4.84
N TRP A 527 -1.84 -12.80 4.59
CA TRP A 527 -1.01 -11.60 4.80
C TRP A 527 -1.44 -10.42 3.94
N SER A 528 -1.88 -10.65 2.71
CA SER A 528 -2.39 -9.57 1.86
C SER A 528 -3.60 -8.85 2.46
N ASN A 529 -4.30 -9.48 3.40
CA ASN A 529 -5.45 -8.90 4.11
C ASN A 529 -5.10 -8.39 5.52
N GLU A 530 -3.84 -8.49 5.97
CA GLU A 530 -3.42 -7.93 7.26
C GLU A 530 -3.24 -6.41 7.17
N GLU A 531 -3.63 -5.69 8.24
CA GLU A 531 -3.65 -4.23 8.30
C GLU A 531 -2.32 -3.59 7.87
N PHE A 532 -1.21 -4.16 8.31
CA PHE A 532 0.13 -3.69 7.96
C PHE A 532 0.39 -3.72 6.45
N PHE A 533 0.11 -4.86 5.78
CA PHE A 533 0.38 -5.01 4.36
C PHE A 533 -0.61 -4.25 3.48
N VAL A 534 -1.86 -4.12 3.92
CA VAL A 534 -2.86 -3.27 3.27
C VAL A 534 -2.43 -1.80 3.32
N SER A 535 -1.99 -1.32 4.49
CA SER A 535 -1.46 0.04 4.63
C SER A 535 -0.20 0.27 3.79
N LEU A 536 0.71 -0.70 3.76
CA LEU A 536 1.92 -0.62 2.95
C LEU A 536 1.61 -0.61 1.45
N TRP A 537 0.61 -1.38 1.02
CA TRP A 537 0.12 -1.41 -0.35
C TRP A 537 -0.53 -0.08 -0.76
N ASP A 538 -1.40 0.48 0.08
CA ASP A 538 -2.03 1.78 -0.17
C ASP A 538 -1.01 2.92 -0.26
N GLU A 539 0.01 2.91 0.62
CA GLU A 539 1.11 3.87 0.57
C GLU A 539 1.95 3.70 -0.72
N LEU A 540 2.24 2.46 -1.12
CA LEU A 540 2.93 2.16 -2.39
C LEU A 540 2.12 2.66 -3.59
N GLN A 541 0.82 2.42 -3.59
CA GLN A 541 -0.09 2.79 -4.68
C GLN A 541 -0.21 4.31 -4.80
N THR A 542 -0.43 4.99 -3.67
CA THR A 542 -0.53 6.46 -3.63
C THR A 542 0.74 7.10 -4.17
N ARG A 543 1.92 6.63 -3.73
CA ARG A 543 3.19 7.17 -4.21
C ARG A 543 3.46 6.82 -5.68
N ALA A 544 3.08 5.62 -6.13
CA ALA A 544 3.22 5.21 -7.54
C ALA A 544 2.34 6.05 -8.48
N LEU A 545 1.11 6.40 -8.07
CA LEU A 545 0.22 7.28 -8.83
C LEU A 545 0.78 8.71 -8.96
N HIS A 546 1.55 9.16 -7.98
CA HIS A 546 2.22 10.46 -7.96
C HIS A 546 3.66 10.43 -8.53
N ARG A 547 4.08 9.35 -9.21
CA ARG A 547 5.43 9.25 -9.83
C ARG A 547 5.74 10.33 -10.85
N SER A 548 4.72 10.91 -11.48
CA SER A 548 4.87 12.01 -12.45
C SER A 548 5.31 13.33 -11.79
N SER A 549 4.98 13.56 -10.52
CA SER A 549 5.36 14.76 -9.77
C SER A 549 6.55 14.53 -8.83
N GLN A 550 6.74 13.31 -8.31
CA GLN A 550 7.77 12.98 -7.31
C GLN A 550 8.99 12.21 -7.88
N GLY A 551 8.95 11.82 -9.15
CA GLY A 551 10.00 11.02 -9.80
C GLY A 551 9.73 9.52 -9.76
N ASN A 552 10.36 8.76 -10.68
CA ASN A 552 10.10 7.33 -10.87
C ASN A 552 10.83 6.40 -9.86
N ASN A 553 11.62 6.94 -8.95
CA ASN A 553 12.48 6.16 -8.06
C ASN A 553 11.93 6.13 -6.62
N ILE A 554 11.77 4.93 -6.05
CA ILE A 554 11.39 4.73 -4.64
C ILE A 554 12.63 4.84 -3.74
N THR A 555 13.74 4.28 -4.22
CA THR A 555 15.05 4.38 -3.56
C THR A 555 16.09 4.83 -4.59
N SER A 556 17.31 5.15 -4.16
CA SER A 556 18.44 5.39 -5.07
C SER A 556 18.74 4.21 -6.00
N THR A 557 18.26 3.02 -5.67
CA THR A 557 18.56 1.76 -6.36
C THR A 557 17.35 1.04 -6.96
N MET A 558 16.12 1.53 -6.74
CA MET A 558 14.89 0.83 -7.14
C MET A 558 13.86 1.81 -7.66
N SER A 559 13.36 1.53 -8.86
CA SER A 559 12.24 2.22 -9.49
C SER A 559 10.90 1.61 -9.09
N TYR A 560 9.80 2.30 -9.36
CA TYR A 560 8.46 1.71 -9.22
C TYR A 560 8.24 0.51 -10.15
N ASP A 561 8.93 0.48 -11.29
CA ASP A 561 8.82 -0.62 -12.25
C ASP A 561 9.49 -1.89 -11.69
N ASP A 562 10.66 -1.76 -11.05
CA ASP A 562 11.32 -2.89 -10.37
C ASP A 562 10.48 -3.47 -9.22
N VAL A 563 9.65 -2.64 -8.59
CA VAL A 563 8.73 -3.06 -7.53
C VAL A 563 7.50 -3.74 -8.11
N LYS A 564 6.92 -3.18 -9.18
CA LYS A 564 5.77 -3.75 -9.91
C LYS A 564 6.02 -5.20 -10.30
N ASP A 565 7.22 -5.49 -10.84
CA ASP A 565 7.58 -6.84 -11.30
C ASP A 565 7.69 -7.87 -10.16
N ARG A 566 7.88 -7.42 -8.90
CA ARG A 566 8.07 -8.31 -7.74
C ARG A 566 6.87 -8.37 -6.80
N THR A 567 5.97 -7.39 -6.87
CA THR A 567 4.79 -7.31 -5.99
C THR A 567 3.49 -7.61 -6.76
N SER A 568 3.04 -6.66 -7.59
CA SER A 568 1.81 -6.78 -8.38
C SER A 568 1.83 -5.84 -9.58
N THR A 569 1.29 -6.30 -10.71
CA THR A 569 1.14 -5.46 -11.90
C THR A 569 0.23 -4.26 -11.69
N ALA A 570 -0.68 -4.31 -10.71
CA ALA A 570 -1.62 -3.25 -10.40
C ALA A 570 -0.95 -1.98 -9.81
N VAL A 571 0.34 -2.02 -9.47
CA VAL A 571 1.07 -0.87 -8.91
C VAL A 571 1.01 0.33 -9.86
N GLY A 572 0.43 1.42 -9.39
CA GLY A 572 0.24 2.66 -10.13
C GLY A 572 -0.95 2.66 -11.11
N GLU A 573 -1.80 1.64 -11.07
CA GLU A 573 -3.01 1.54 -11.89
C GLU A 573 -4.28 1.90 -11.09
N LYS A 574 -5.10 2.83 -11.59
CA LYS A 574 -6.26 3.38 -10.84
C LYS A 574 -7.46 2.43 -10.68
N HIS A 575 -7.46 1.30 -11.40
CA HIS A 575 -8.65 0.46 -11.58
C HIS A 575 -8.40 -1.04 -11.40
N GLU A 576 -7.20 -1.46 -10.98
CA GLU A 576 -6.92 -2.87 -10.70
C GLU A 576 -6.94 -3.13 -9.20
N ASP A 577 -7.80 -4.05 -8.77
CA ASP A 577 -7.77 -4.64 -7.42
C ASP A 577 -6.55 -5.55 -7.31
N GLY A 578 -5.41 -4.97 -6.93
CA GLY A 578 -4.17 -5.70 -6.66
C GLY A 578 -3.88 -5.83 -5.18
N ALA A 579 -3.03 -6.80 -4.84
CA ALA A 579 -2.45 -7.00 -3.53
C ALA A 579 -0.91 -7.12 -3.62
N LEU A 580 -0.24 -6.82 -2.51
CA LEU A 580 1.23 -6.72 -2.45
C LEU A 580 1.99 -7.98 -2.88
N PHE A 581 1.38 -9.16 -2.75
CA PHE A 581 2.03 -10.46 -2.99
C PHE A 581 1.50 -11.22 -4.22
N ASP A 582 0.73 -10.57 -5.10
CA ASP A 582 0.04 -11.25 -6.21
C ASP A 582 0.98 -12.03 -7.13
N GLU A 583 2.09 -11.42 -7.56
CA GLU A 583 3.04 -12.07 -8.46
C GLU A 583 3.68 -13.30 -7.81
N THR A 584 4.09 -13.15 -6.55
CA THR A 584 4.69 -14.26 -5.79
C THR A 584 3.66 -15.37 -5.57
N ALA A 585 2.42 -15.04 -5.15
CA ALA A 585 1.35 -16.01 -4.95
C ALA A 585 0.97 -16.72 -6.27
N SER A 586 0.97 -15.99 -7.38
CA SER A 586 0.76 -16.54 -8.73
C SER A 586 1.84 -17.55 -9.10
N ALA A 587 3.12 -17.20 -8.92
CA ALA A 587 4.25 -18.08 -9.20
C ALA A 587 4.20 -19.39 -8.40
N TYR A 588 3.86 -19.34 -7.11
CA TYR A 588 3.66 -20.54 -6.29
C TYR A 588 2.41 -21.33 -6.70
N SER A 589 1.32 -20.67 -7.08
CA SER A 589 0.10 -21.33 -7.56
C SER A 589 0.36 -22.10 -8.88
N MET A 590 1.13 -21.52 -9.80
CA MET A 590 1.58 -22.20 -11.01
C MET A 590 2.44 -23.43 -10.67
N ARG A 591 3.37 -23.30 -9.72
CA ARG A 591 4.19 -24.43 -9.25
C ARG A 591 3.35 -25.56 -8.67
N ARG A 592 2.36 -25.23 -7.84
CA ARG A 592 1.39 -26.18 -7.28
C ARG A 592 0.62 -26.91 -8.39
N LYS A 593 0.12 -26.17 -9.40
CA LYS A 593 -0.63 -26.74 -10.52
C LYS A 593 0.23 -27.72 -11.35
N ALA A 594 1.46 -27.32 -11.71
CA ALA A 594 2.37 -28.17 -12.46
C ALA A 594 2.70 -29.48 -11.71
N ALA A 595 2.89 -29.41 -10.39
CA ALA A 595 3.13 -30.59 -9.57
C ALA A 595 1.89 -31.50 -9.47
N GLN A 596 0.67 -30.93 -9.44
CA GLN A 596 -0.58 -31.70 -9.49
C GLN A 596 -0.77 -32.45 -10.82
N GLU A 597 -0.48 -31.81 -11.95
CA GLU A 597 -0.55 -32.45 -13.27
C GLU A 597 0.42 -33.64 -13.37
N LEU A 598 1.65 -33.48 -12.85
CA LEU A 598 2.61 -34.57 -12.76
C LEU A 598 2.15 -35.69 -11.83
N LEU A 599 1.46 -35.36 -10.75
CA LEU A 599 0.91 -36.35 -9.82
C LEU A 599 -0.18 -37.20 -10.48
N VAL A 600 -1.07 -36.58 -11.26
CA VAL A 600 -2.05 -37.31 -12.08
C VAL A 600 -1.32 -38.25 -13.04
N GLY A 601 -0.32 -37.76 -13.77
CA GLY A 601 0.48 -38.58 -14.68
C GLY A 601 1.16 -39.78 -13.99
N ALA A 602 1.76 -39.55 -12.82
CA ALA A 602 2.41 -40.61 -12.03
C ALA A 602 1.39 -41.66 -11.55
N LEU A 603 0.20 -41.22 -11.14
CA LEU A 603 -0.87 -42.10 -10.69
C LEU A 603 -1.40 -42.97 -11.85
N VAL A 604 -1.54 -42.39 -13.05
CA VAL A 604 -1.90 -43.12 -14.28
C VAL A 604 -0.83 -44.14 -14.65
N GLU A 605 0.46 -43.80 -14.60
CA GLU A 605 1.56 -44.75 -14.87
C GLU A 605 1.53 -45.91 -13.86
N SER A 606 1.31 -45.60 -12.58
CA SER A 606 1.20 -46.59 -11.50
C SER A 606 0.05 -47.57 -11.73
N HIS A 607 -1.14 -47.06 -12.06
CA HIS A 607 -2.30 -47.89 -12.38
C HIS A 607 -2.07 -48.74 -13.64
N ASN A 608 -1.60 -48.15 -14.73
CA ASN A 608 -1.34 -48.88 -15.98
C ASN A 608 -0.32 -50.02 -15.79
N LYS A 609 0.75 -49.77 -15.02
CA LYS A 609 1.75 -50.79 -14.69
C LYS A 609 1.14 -51.92 -13.87
N ALA A 610 0.31 -51.60 -12.88
CA ALA A 610 -0.36 -52.59 -12.04
C ALA A 610 -1.34 -53.47 -12.84
N PHE A 611 -2.21 -52.85 -13.64
CA PHE A 611 -3.21 -53.55 -14.46
C PHE A 611 -2.65 -54.26 -15.70
N ARG A 612 -1.34 -54.20 -15.95
CA ARG A 612 -0.71 -54.83 -17.11
C ARG A 612 -0.87 -56.36 -17.12
N ALA A 613 -0.71 -57.02 -15.97
CA ALA A 613 -0.89 -58.47 -15.88
C ALA A 613 -2.36 -58.84 -16.13
N TYR A 614 -3.29 -58.12 -15.48
CA TYR A 614 -4.73 -58.30 -15.65
C TYR A 614 -5.18 -58.18 -17.11
N THR A 615 -4.70 -57.15 -17.82
CA THR A 615 -5.09 -56.89 -19.22
C THR A 615 -4.47 -57.84 -20.24
N THR A 616 -3.41 -58.59 -19.90
CA THR A 616 -2.67 -59.42 -20.86
C THR A 616 -2.70 -60.92 -20.56
N ARG A 617 -2.86 -61.33 -19.31
CA ARG A 617 -2.76 -62.74 -18.89
C ARG A 617 -4.11 -63.41 -18.64
N VAL A 618 -5.14 -62.64 -18.28
CA VAL A 618 -6.48 -63.17 -17.98
C VAL A 618 -7.12 -63.72 -19.25
N GLN A 619 -7.66 -64.93 -19.14
CA GLN A 619 -8.36 -65.61 -20.23
C GLN A 619 -9.87 -65.41 -20.09
N TRP A 620 -10.46 -64.71 -21.06
CA TRP A 620 -11.87 -64.33 -21.08
C TRP A 620 -12.79 -65.35 -21.78
N THR A 621 -12.21 -66.38 -22.40
CA THR A 621 -12.93 -67.39 -23.20
C THR A 621 -13.03 -68.76 -22.52
N THR A 622 -12.78 -68.83 -21.21
CA THR A 622 -12.92 -70.07 -20.45
C THR A 622 -14.41 -70.46 -20.35
N VAL A 623 -14.71 -71.75 -20.51
CA VAL A 623 -16.07 -72.29 -20.37
C VAL A 623 -16.24 -72.81 -18.95
N GLY A 624 -17.23 -72.30 -18.22
CA GLY A 624 -17.57 -72.71 -16.84
C GLY A 624 -19.06 -73.07 -16.73
N GLU A 625 -19.44 -73.83 -15.71
CA GLU A 625 -20.83 -74.22 -15.46
C GLU A 625 -21.66 -73.04 -14.93
N THR A 626 -22.90 -72.89 -15.42
CA THR A 626 -23.82 -71.80 -15.07
C THR A 626 -24.17 -71.75 -13.58
N ALA A 627 -24.13 -72.89 -12.88
CA ALA A 627 -24.38 -72.99 -11.43
C ALA A 627 -23.29 -72.32 -10.56
N ILE A 628 -22.14 -71.97 -11.12
CA ILE A 628 -20.99 -71.38 -10.40
C ILE A 628 -21.00 -69.84 -10.51
N LEU A 629 -21.95 -69.25 -11.25
CA LEU A 629 -22.01 -67.80 -11.51
C LEU A 629 -22.38 -66.97 -10.26
N ASP A 630 -23.05 -67.57 -9.26
CA ASP A 630 -23.49 -66.88 -8.04
C ASP A 630 -22.39 -66.73 -6.97
N GLU A 631 -21.27 -67.48 -7.08
CA GLU A 631 -20.16 -67.47 -6.10
C GLU A 631 -18.80 -67.15 -6.75
N LEU A 632 -18.77 -66.23 -7.74
CA LEU A 632 -17.52 -65.85 -8.41
C LEU A 632 -16.56 -65.08 -7.46
N ALA A 633 -15.37 -65.65 -7.27
CA ALA A 633 -14.24 -64.99 -6.63
C ALA A 633 -13.63 -63.92 -7.55
N ILE A 634 -12.83 -63.02 -6.98
CA ILE A 634 -12.08 -62.01 -7.76
C ILE A 634 -10.94 -62.71 -8.51
N THR A 635 -10.69 -62.29 -9.75
CA THR A 635 -9.57 -62.79 -10.56
C THR A 635 -8.24 -62.55 -9.84
N PRO A 636 -7.35 -63.56 -9.68
CA PRO A 636 -6.11 -63.40 -8.92
C PRO A 636 -5.15 -62.36 -9.52
N GLU A 637 -5.19 -62.13 -10.83
CA GLU A 637 -4.45 -61.05 -11.50
C GLU A 637 -4.93 -59.63 -11.13
N LEU A 638 -6.10 -59.49 -10.47
CA LEU A 638 -6.67 -58.22 -10.02
C LEU A 638 -6.32 -57.87 -8.55
N ASP A 639 -5.89 -58.83 -7.75
CA ASP A 639 -5.54 -58.62 -6.33
C ASP A 639 -4.44 -57.56 -6.15
N GLU A 640 -3.34 -57.69 -6.90
CA GLU A 640 -2.22 -56.74 -6.83
C GLU A 640 -2.60 -55.32 -7.32
N PRO A 641 -3.32 -55.15 -8.45
CA PRO A 641 -3.87 -53.84 -8.83
C PRO A 641 -4.74 -53.18 -7.76
N LEU A 642 -5.65 -53.93 -7.12
CA LEU A 642 -6.51 -53.39 -6.07
C LEU A 642 -5.71 -52.99 -4.83
N ARG A 643 -4.71 -53.80 -4.44
CA ARG A 643 -3.79 -53.48 -3.35
C ARG A 643 -2.96 -52.22 -3.63
N ILE A 644 -2.47 -52.06 -4.87
CA ILE A 644 -1.73 -50.86 -5.28
C ILE A 644 -2.63 -49.63 -5.26
N LEU A 645 -3.86 -49.73 -5.76
CA LEU A 645 -4.86 -48.64 -5.70
C LEU A 645 -5.10 -48.19 -4.26
N GLN A 646 -5.37 -49.13 -3.35
CA GLN A 646 -5.59 -48.84 -1.93
C GLN A 646 -4.38 -48.15 -1.30
N ARG A 647 -3.17 -48.70 -1.48
CA ARG A 647 -1.92 -48.10 -0.98
C ARG A 647 -1.73 -46.67 -1.50
N ASN A 648 -1.99 -46.44 -2.78
CA ASN A 648 -1.85 -45.11 -3.38
C ASN A 648 -2.87 -44.14 -2.79
N PHE A 649 -4.13 -44.55 -2.60
CA PHE A 649 -5.17 -43.73 -2.00
C PHE A 649 -4.94 -43.45 -0.51
N ASP A 650 -4.51 -44.44 0.27
CA ASP A 650 -4.14 -44.29 1.68
C ASP A 650 -3.02 -43.25 1.87
N PHE A 651 -2.04 -43.26 0.97
CA PHE A 651 -0.97 -42.26 1.00
C PHE A 651 -1.50 -40.86 0.65
N LEU A 652 -2.25 -40.74 -0.45
CA LEU A 652 -2.69 -39.44 -0.97
C LEU A 652 -3.74 -38.76 -0.08
N ILE A 653 -4.63 -39.52 0.57
CA ILE A 653 -5.62 -38.97 1.50
C ILE A 653 -4.96 -38.40 2.77
N GLY A 654 -3.80 -38.93 3.16
CA GLY A 654 -3.02 -38.43 4.29
C GLY A 654 -2.29 -37.11 3.99
N ALA A 655 -1.88 -36.89 2.73
CA ALA A 655 -1.06 -35.74 2.35
C ALA A 655 -1.85 -34.58 1.69
N LEU A 656 -2.92 -34.88 0.96
CA LEU A 656 -3.67 -33.90 0.18
C LEU A 656 -4.96 -33.46 0.87
N SER A 657 -5.45 -32.27 0.50
CA SER A 657 -6.80 -31.85 0.89
C SER A 657 -7.86 -32.71 0.19
N THR A 658 -9.04 -32.86 0.82
CA THR A 658 -10.13 -33.68 0.27
C THR A 658 -10.51 -33.27 -1.16
N ALA A 659 -10.53 -31.97 -1.45
CA ALA A 659 -10.85 -31.46 -2.79
C ALA A 659 -9.78 -31.85 -3.83
N VAL A 660 -8.50 -31.68 -3.50
CA VAL A 660 -7.39 -31.99 -4.42
C VAL A 660 -7.26 -33.50 -4.61
N PHE A 661 -7.38 -34.28 -3.53
CA PHE A 661 -7.39 -35.75 -3.58
C PHE A 661 -8.47 -36.26 -4.54
N ARG A 662 -9.73 -35.81 -4.37
CA ARG A 662 -10.83 -36.22 -5.24
C ARG A 662 -10.57 -35.85 -6.70
N ARG A 663 -10.07 -34.64 -6.97
CA ARG A 663 -9.78 -34.18 -8.34
C ARG A 663 -8.71 -35.05 -9.00
N VAL A 664 -7.55 -35.19 -8.36
CA VAL A 664 -6.40 -35.95 -8.88
C VAL A 664 -6.78 -37.42 -9.13
N CYS A 665 -7.46 -38.05 -8.17
CA CYS A 665 -7.88 -39.43 -8.31
C CYS A 665 -8.94 -39.60 -9.40
N ARG A 666 -9.94 -38.71 -9.51
CA ARG A 666 -10.94 -38.77 -10.59
C ARG A 666 -10.29 -38.67 -11.96
N GLU A 667 -9.37 -37.73 -12.17
CA GLU A 667 -8.66 -37.60 -13.45
C GLU A 667 -7.86 -38.87 -13.81
N ALA A 668 -7.18 -39.47 -12.83
CA ALA A 668 -6.47 -40.72 -13.04
C ALA A 668 -7.40 -41.93 -13.29
N LEU A 669 -8.55 -41.96 -12.63
CA LEU A 669 -9.57 -43.00 -12.80
C LEU A 669 -10.24 -42.93 -14.18
N VAL A 670 -10.43 -41.74 -14.75
CA VAL A 670 -10.90 -41.60 -16.15
C VAL A 670 -9.94 -42.34 -17.09
N LYS A 671 -8.63 -42.15 -16.90
CA LYS A 671 -7.61 -42.82 -17.73
C LYS A 671 -7.56 -44.32 -17.51
N LEU A 672 -7.81 -44.78 -16.28
CA LEU A 672 -7.93 -46.21 -15.99
C LEU A 672 -9.17 -46.81 -16.67
N GLN A 673 -10.31 -46.10 -16.64
CA GLN A 673 -11.51 -46.51 -17.35
C GLN A 673 -11.22 -46.70 -18.85
N ASP A 674 -10.63 -45.68 -19.48
CA ASP A 674 -10.29 -45.71 -20.91
C ASP A 674 -9.35 -46.89 -21.22
N TYR A 675 -8.37 -47.13 -20.34
CA TYR A 675 -7.42 -48.23 -20.51
C TYR A 675 -8.09 -49.61 -20.45
N LEU A 676 -8.98 -49.85 -19.48
CA LEU A 676 -9.72 -51.11 -19.36
C LEU A 676 -10.75 -51.28 -20.49
N TRP A 677 -11.41 -50.19 -20.87
CA TRP A 677 -12.32 -50.17 -22.01
C TRP A 677 -11.63 -50.63 -23.29
N GLN A 678 -10.48 -50.03 -23.62
CA GLN A 678 -9.76 -50.36 -24.85
C GLN A 678 -9.04 -51.71 -24.79
N SER A 679 -8.39 -52.03 -23.66
CA SER A 679 -7.48 -53.17 -23.57
C SER A 679 -8.16 -54.49 -23.21
N VAL A 680 -9.32 -54.42 -22.55
CA VAL A 680 -10.09 -55.59 -22.12
C VAL A 680 -11.41 -55.66 -22.88
N LEU A 681 -12.34 -54.72 -22.62
CA LEU A 681 -13.71 -54.80 -23.15
C LEU A 681 -13.75 -54.85 -24.67
N MET A 682 -13.05 -53.94 -25.35
CA MET A 682 -13.12 -53.82 -26.81
C MET A 682 -12.15 -54.72 -27.56
N ARG A 683 -11.13 -55.25 -26.88
CA ARG A 683 -10.05 -56.03 -27.50
C ARG A 683 -10.25 -57.53 -27.39
N GLN A 684 -10.82 -58.00 -26.28
CA GLN A 684 -10.98 -59.42 -25.99
C GLN A 684 -12.35 -59.92 -26.44
N SER A 685 -12.50 -61.24 -26.53
CA SER A 685 -13.77 -61.94 -26.71
C SER A 685 -14.15 -62.66 -25.42
N PHE A 686 -15.44 -62.72 -25.10
CA PHE A 686 -15.94 -63.21 -23.81
C PHE A 686 -16.94 -64.35 -24.00
N THR A 687 -16.78 -65.41 -23.20
CA THR A 687 -17.87 -66.39 -22.95
C THR A 687 -18.83 -65.83 -21.89
N THR A 688 -19.97 -66.48 -21.68
CA THR A 688 -20.89 -66.19 -20.57
C THR A 688 -20.17 -66.11 -19.22
N TYR A 689 -19.32 -67.11 -18.91
CA TYR A 689 -18.52 -67.12 -17.69
C TYR A 689 -17.51 -65.96 -17.65
N GLY A 690 -16.78 -65.71 -18.74
CA GLY A 690 -15.81 -64.61 -18.80
C GLY A 690 -16.45 -63.22 -18.66
N ALA A 691 -17.64 -63.01 -19.24
CA ALA A 691 -18.39 -61.77 -19.11
C ALA A 691 -18.88 -61.55 -17.66
N ALA A 692 -19.37 -62.61 -17.00
CA ALA A 692 -19.74 -62.57 -15.59
C ALA A 692 -18.54 -62.28 -14.67
N GLN A 693 -17.39 -62.93 -14.93
CA GLN A 693 -16.14 -62.67 -14.20
C GLN A 693 -15.68 -61.21 -14.37
N PHE A 694 -15.74 -60.65 -15.59
CA PHE A 694 -15.34 -59.26 -15.84
C PHE A 694 -16.24 -58.27 -15.08
N ARG A 695 -17.56 -58.54 -15.01
CA ARG A 695 -18.49 -57.74 -14.21
C ARG A 695 -18.19 -57.85 -12.71
N ARG A 696 -17.89 -59.06 -12.22
CA ARG A 696 -17.54 -59.30 -10.80
C ARG A 696 -16.26 -58.56 -10.39
N ASP A 697 -15.26 -58.56 -11.26
CA ASP A 697 -14.01 -57.83 -11.10
C ASP A 697 -14.24 -56.30 -11.13
N GLY A 698 -15.05 -55.82 -12.07
CA GLY A 698 -15.45 -54.41 -12.15
C GLY A 698 -16.16 -53.93 -10.88
N ALA A 699 -17.06 -54.75 -10.32
CA ALA A 699 -17.73 -54.44 -9.05
C ALA A 699 -16.75 -54.35 -7.87
N ALA A 700 -15.70 -55.18 -7.84
CA ALA A 700 -14.65 -55.10 -6.81
C ALA A 700 -13.84 -53.81 -6.92
N LEU A 701 -13.52 -53.38 -8.15
CA LEU A 701 -12.85 -52.11 -8.42
C LEU A 701 -13.71 -50.92 -7.98
N VAL A 702 -14.98 -50.90 -8.35
CA VAL A 702 -15.96 -49.89 -7.95
C VAL A 702 -16.08 -49.79 -6.43
N SER A 703 -16.25 -50.94 -5.74
CA SER A 703 -16.32 -50.98 -4.28
C SER A 703 -15.05 -50.44 -3.60
N THR A 704 -13.88 -50.74 -4.18
CA THR A 704 -12.60 -50.22 -3.68
C THR A 704 -12.53 -48.70 -3.82
N ILE A 705 -13.00 -48.13 -4.93
CA ILE A 705 -12.99 -46.68 -5.15
C ILE A 705 -13.98 -45.97 -4.23
N GLU A 706 -15.21 -46.47 -4.11
CA GLU A 706 -16.27 -45.88 -3.28
C GLU A 706 -15.89 -45.80 -1.79
N ARG A 707 -15.07 -46.75 -1.30
CA ARG A 707 -14.55 -46.71 0.07
C ARG A 707 -13.73 -45.45 0.36
N TYR A 708 -13.03 -44.90 -0.63
CA TYR A 708 -12.15 -43.74 -0.48
C TYR A 708 -12.80 -42.44 -0.98
N ILE A 709 -13.57 -42.52 -2.07
CA ILE A 709 -14.19 -41.38 -2.72
C ILE A 709 -15.67 -41.69 -2.89
N PRO A 710 -16.54 -41.14 -2.02
CA PRO A 710 -17.98 -41.27 -2.18
C PRO A 710 -18.42 -40.69 -3.53
N ASN A 711 -19.22 -41.45 -4.29
CA ASN A 711 -19.60 -41.13 -5.67
C ASN A 711 -18.37 -40.88 -6.56
N GLY A 712 -17.31 -41.65 -6.34
CA GLY A 712 -16.08 -41.65 -7.12
C GLY A 712 -16.13 -42.65 -8.26
N SER A 713 -16.92 -43.71 -8.12
CA SER A 713 -17.08 -44.74 -9.15
C SER A 713 -17.90 -44.29 -10.34
N SER A 714 -18.58 -43.14 -10.27
CA SER A 714 -19.31 -42.59 -11.43
C SER A 714 -18.41 -42.31 -12.63
N VAL A 715 -17.11 -42.10 -12.38
CA VAL A 715 -16.09 -42.00 -13.42
C VAL A 715 -15.96 -43.30 -14.23
N LEU A 716 -16.40 -44.43 -13.68
CA LEU A 716 -16.41 -45.76 -14.29
C LEU A 716 -17.78 -46.14 -14.88
N ASP A 717 -18.76 -45.23 -14.94
CA ASP A 717 -20.13 -45.56 -15.34
C ASP A 717 -20.20 -46.14 -16.75
N ASN A 718 -19.52 -45.52 -17.73
CA ASN A 718 -19.49 -46.03 -19.10
C ASN A 718 -18.95 -47.48 -19.16
N LEU A 719 -17.88 -47.76 -18.42
CA LEU A 719 -17.31 -49.10 -18.36
C LEU A 719 -18.24 -50.08 -17.63
N THR A 720 -18.90 -49.64 -16.57
CA THR A 720 -19.84 -50.44 -15.78
C THR A 720 -21.09 -50.79 -16.59
N GLU A 721 -21.62 -49.83 -17.35
CA GLU A 721 -22.69 -50.03 -18.32
C GLU A 721 -22.27 -51.01 -19.42
N GLY A 722 -21.06 -50.84 -19.96
CA GLY A 722 -20.49 -51.77 -20.94
C GLY A 722 -20.36 -53.20 -20.41
N MET A 723 -19.89 -53.37 -19.17
CA MET A 723 -19.84 -54.66 -18.47
C MET A 723 -21.24 -55.25 -18.26
N ARG A 724 -22.22 -54.41 -17.90
CA ARG A 724 -23.62 -54.84 -17.70
C ARG A 724 -24.20 -55.39 -19.00
N LEU A 725 -24.06 -54.65 -20.10
CA LEU A 725 -24.51 -55.07 -21.44
C LEU A 725 -23.78 -56.34 -21.90
N LEU A 726 -22.48 -56.43 -21.66
CA LEU A 726 -21.69 -57.63 -21.98
C LEU A 726 -22.18 -58.86 -21.18
N SER A 727 -22.59 -58.67 -19.93
CA SER A 727 -22.96 -59.75 -18.99
C SER A 727 -24.41 -60.22 -19.06
N LEU A 728 -25.17 -59.85 -20.10
CA LEU A 728 -26.56 -60.29 -20.23
C LEU A 728 -26.65 -61.84 -20.29
N PRO A 729 -27.68 -62.43 -19.67
CA PRO A 729 -27.84 -63.88 -19.58
C PRO A 729 -28.27 -64.47 -20.92
N VAL A 730 -27.84 -65.70 -21.20
CA VAL A 730 -28.19 -66.42 -22.45
C VAL A 730 -29.59 -67.04 -22.35
N GLU A 731 -29.95 -67.57 -21.18
CA GLU A 731 -31.28 -68.10 -20.88
C GLU A 731 -32.08 -67.09 -20.06
N ALA A 732 -33.40 -67.05 -20.28
CA ALA A 732 -34.30 -66.20 -19.51
C ALA A 732 -34.48 -66.79 -18.10
N ASP A 733 -34.14 -66.01 -17.08
CA ASP A 733 -34.42 -66.33 -15.68
C ASP A 733 -35.57 -65.46 -15.16
N GLU A 734 -36.35 -65.92 -14.17
CA GLU A 734 -37.55 -65.21 -13.67
C GLU A 734 -37.26 -63.80 -13.12
N THR A 735 -35.98 -63.48 -12.92
CA THR A 735 -35.45 -62.20 -12.42
C THR A 735 -34.74 -61.34 -13.47
N SER A 736 -34.52 -61.87 -14.69
CA SER A 736 -33.69 -61.23 -15.73
C SER A 736 -34.56 -60.56 -16.81
N GLY A 737 -34.46 -59.24 -16.94
CA GLY A 737 -35.32 -58.44 -17.84
C GLY A 737 -35.17 -58.74 -19.34
N LEU A 738 -33.95 -58.70 -19.89
CA LEU A 738 -33.66 -58.92 -21.31
C LEU A 738 -32.57 -59.98 -21.49
N THR A 739 -32.77 -60.95 -22.38
CA THR A 739 -31.71 -61.93 -22.71
C THR A 739 -30.67 -61.36 -23.67
N LEU A 740 -29.48 -61.97 -23.72
CA LEU A 740 -28.41 -61.58 -24.64
C LEU A 740 -28.87 -61.67 -26.10
N LYS A 741 -29.67 -62.69 -26.43
CA LYS A 741 -30.21 -62.90 -27.78
C LYS A 741 -31.20 -61.80 -28.18
N GLU A 742 -32.17 -61.52 -27.31
CA GLU A 742 -33.15 -60.44 -27.53
C GLU A 742 -32.47 -59.07 -27.62
N ALA A 743 -31.47 -58.81 -26.78
CA ALA A 743 -30.67 -57.59 -26.85
C ALA A 743 -29.93 -57.48 -28.18
N SER A 744 -29.29 -58.56 -28.63
CA SER A 744 -28.54 -58.61 -29.89
C SER A 744 -29.46 -58.36 -31.08
N ASP A 745 -30.53 -59.13 -31.22
CA ASP A 745 -31.47 -59.04 -32.36
C ASP A 745 -32.07 -57.62 -32.49
N ARG A 746 -32.48 -57.02 -31.36
CA ARG A 746 -33.06 -55.66 -31.33
C ARG A 746 -32.01 -54.57 -31.63
N VAL A 747 -30.80 -54.68 -31.07
CA VAL A 747 -29.74 -53.68 -31.24
C VAL A 747 -29.17 -53.68 -32.67
N PHE A 748 -29.20 -54.81 -33.38
CA PHE A 748 -28.77 -54.93 -34.78
C PHE A 748 -29.87 -54.59 -35.80
N THR A 749 -31.13 -54.40 -35.38
CA THR A 749 -32.25 -54.06 -36.28
C THR A 749 -32.10 -52.65 -36.86
N ASP A 750 -32.10 -51.61 -36.01
CA ASP A 750 -31.86 -50.24 -36.40
C ASP A 750 -31.41 -49.38 -35.20
N ASN A 751 -31.17 -48.07 -35.41
CA ASN A 751 -30.71 -47.18 -34.36
C ASN A 751 -31.81 -46.78 -33.36
N GLU A 752 -33.09 -46.89 -33.71
CA GLU A 752 -34.21 -46.55 -32.84
C GLU A 752 -34.47 -47.68 -31.84
N GLU A 753 -34.51 -48.92 -32.31
CA GLU A 753 -34.62 -50.11 -31.46
C GLU A 753 -33.40 -50.27 -30.54
N ALA A 754 -32.20 -49.97 -31.04
CA ALA A 754 -30.99 -49.97 -30.21
C ALA A 754 -31.08 -48.94 -29.06
N ARG A 755 -31.68 -47.77 -29.27
CA ARG A 755 -31.88 -46.79 -28.18
C ARG A 755 -32.91 -47.29 -27.16
N LYS A 756 -34.02 -47.89 -27.61
CA LYS A 756 -35.03 -48.48 -26.72
C LYS A 756 -34.43 -49.56 -25.82
N VAL A 757 -33.54 -50.42 -26.36
CA VAL A 757 -32.85 -51.44 -25.57
C VAL A 757 -31.94 -50.81 -24.50
N LEU A 758 -31.20 -49.75 -24.85
CA LEU A 758 -30.35 -49.04 -23.89
C LEU A 758 -31.19 -48.34 -22.80
N GLU A 759 -32.32 -47.73 -23.15
CA GLU A 759 -33.26 -47.12 -22.20
C GLU A 759 -33.87 -48.17 -21.25
N GLU A 760 -34.29 -49.33 -21.78
CA GLU A 760 -34.87 -50.44 -21.02
C GLU A 760 -33.86 -51.06 -20.02
N LEU A 761 -32.57 -51.07 -20.38
CA LEU A 761 -31.50 -51.53 -19.50
C LEU A 761 -30.94 -50.43 -18.58
N HIS A 762 -31.45 -49.20 -18.67
CA HIS A 762 -30.94 -48.01 -17.97
C HIS A 762 -29.44 -47.78 -18.22
N LEU A 763 -29.04 -47.76 -19.50
CA LEU A 763 -27.67 -47.51 -19.95
C LEU A 763 -27.63 -46.16 -20.67
N GLU A 764 -27.19 -45.11 -19.97
CA GLU A 764 -27.26 -43.72 -20.44
C GLU A 764 -25.96 -43.27 -21.15
N GLY A 765 -24.83 -43.89 -20.82
CA GLY A 765 -23.50 -43.56 -21.32
C GLY A 765 -23.11 -44.23 -22.65
N LEU A 766 -23.87 -45.24 -23.10
CA LEU A 766 -23.57 -46.00 -24.32
C LEU A 766 -24.29 -45.45 -25.56
N SER A 767 -23.58 -45.43 -26.70
CA SER A 767 -24.19 -45.16 -28.01
C SER A 767 -24.70 -46.46 -28.67
N PRO A 768 -25.69 -46.39 -29.59
CA PRO A 768 -26.13 -47.56 -30.36
C PRO A 768 -24.99 -48.32 -31.05
N GLN A 769 -24.01 -47.61 -31.60
CA GLN A 769 -22.83 -48.23 -32.20
C GLN A 769 -21.90 -48.86 -31.15
N GLY A 770 -21.73 -48.21 -30.00
CA GLY A 770 -20.98 -48.77 -28.88
C GLY A 770 -21.60 -50.08 -28.37
N ALA A 771 -22.92 -50.11 -28.23
CA ALA A 771 -23.68 -51.28 -27.81
C ALA A 771 -23.48 -52.47 -28.76
N ARG A 772 -23.61 -52.24 -30.07
CA ARG A 772 -23.32 -53.26 -31.12
C ARG A 772 -21.90 -53.81 -30.99
N ASN A 773 -20.92 -52.91 -30.85
CA ASN A 773 -19.52 -53.31 -30.78
C ASN A 773 -19.22 -54.15 -29.53
N ILE A 774 -19.89 -53.85 -28.39
CA ILE A 774 -19.78 -54.62 -27.15
C ILE A 774 -20.44 -55.99 -27.29
N LEU A 775 -21.66 -56.06 -27.84
CA LEU A 775 -22.38 -57.32 -28.02
C LEU A 775 -21.64 -58.28 -28.97
N GLN A 776 -20.95 -57.76 -29.99
CA GLN A 776 -20.05 -58.54 -30.86
C GLN A 776 -18.84 -59.14 -30.13
N ARG A 777 -18.52 -58.69 -28.91
CA ARG A 777 -17.43 -59.30 -28.12
C ARG A 777 -17.87 -60.60 -27.46
N ARG A 778 -19.16 -60.91 -27.40
CA ARG A 778 -19.67 -62.19 -26.90
C ARG A 778 -19.48 -63.28 -27.94
N VAL A 779 -18.89 -64.40 -27.53
CA VAL A 779 -18.64 -65.55 -28.42
C VAL A 779 -19.96 -66.14 -28.93
N GLU A 780 -21.01 -66.08 -28.12
CA GLU A 780 -22.36 -66.56 -28.46
C GLU A 780 -23.04 -65.74 -29.57
N ASN A 781 -22.56 -64.51 -29.83
CA ASN A 781 -23.06 -63.65 -30.91
C ASN A 781 -22.25 -63.76 -32.21
N ASN A 782 -21.18 -64.56 -32.25
CA ASN A 782 -20.40 -64.76 -33.48
C ASN A 782 -21.06 -65.85 -34.35
N GLU A 783 -21.12 -65.61 -35.66
CA GLU A 783 -21.84 -66.39 -36.70
C GLU A 783 -21.58 -67.91 -36.76
N ASN A 784 -20.65 -68.45 -35.96
CA ASN A 784 -20.23 -69.85 -35.95
C ASN A 784 -20.62 -70.66 -34.69
N VAL A 785 -21.34 -70.07 -33.74
CA VAL A 785 -21.81 -70.76 -32.53
C VAL A 785 -23.33 -70.63 -32.48
N GLY A 786 -24.06 -71.73 -32.70
CA GLY A 786 -25.51 -71.74 -32.50
C GLY A 786 -25.82 -71.51 -31.03
N TRP A 787 -26.81 -70.65 -30.77
CA TRP A 787 -27.36 -70.36 -29.44
C TRP A 787 -27.75 -71.63 -28.68
#